data_AF-A0A0D9YFD2-F1
#
_entry.id   AF-A0A0D9YFD2-F1
#
_cell.length_a   1.000
_cell.length_b   1.000
_cell.length_c   1.000
_cell.angle_alpha   90.00
_cell.angle_beta   90.00
_cell.angle_gamma   90.00
#
_symmetry.space_group_name_H-M   'P 1'
#
loop_
_entity.id
_entity.type
_entity.pdbx_description
1 polymer ?
#
loop_
_entity_poly.entity_id
_entity_poly.type
_entity_poly.pdbx_seq_one_letter_code
_entity_poly.pdbx_strand_id
1 'polypeptide(L)'
;MTGGLPPPLRPSTAPPPPSVTRALHAINTCTTAAALAPIRGAILGDRALLRSTAVVSAFFLACGRLRHLDPALSLFACHPRPHVFVFNSLLRSLGRAPARSPLPLFRHFLRCRGVRPNRFTFPLLLTSLSSLADLRAVHCQVVKSGFGPDLHVRNALLARYADCDPDLAHAEQMFDEMPRPEVVAWTTMITSYRNRGRTFHALATFRRMLAAHVAPNRVTMVAALGACAAHCAVDTGIWIHEYVQKQGWEMDVVLGTALVDMYGKCGKVSDGMHVFSKMAKRNVYTWNSIIGALALAQDGKTALQWFSRMQNDGVQPDEVTLICVLCACAHAGFVDIGRKIFNLAIQGEYGFQPGIKHFGCMVDLLSRSGHLDDAFRVVETMPSQPNAVIWGLLLRGCRARGDSWLSEHVTMRLVELEPENASHYVLLSNLYAETGRWQEAQGILHWMKKKGLRKDAGWSLRMLEDKSKKYTTDGCLLEYNMAPPTPRLVVPIDVSKKPWEQKVPLHNRWHPDIPPVADVTEGELFRVEMVDWTGGRVSDDNSADDIKFLDLTITHYLSGPLRIVDAEGVPAAPGDLLAVEICNLGPLPGDEWGYTAIFERENGGGFLTDHFPSARKAIWYFEGIYAYSPQIPGVRFPGLTHPGIVGTAPSAELLNIWNEREKILAETNHESIKICEVLHQRPLANLPTPENCLLGKIQEGTADWQKIANEAARTIPGRENGGNCDIKNLSRGSKVYLPVFVDGANLSTGDMHFSQGDGEVSFCGAIEMSGFLELKCEIIRGGMKEYLTPIGPTPLHVNPIFDIGPVEPRFSDWLVFEGISVDESGKQHFLDASVAYKRAVLNAIEYLSRFGYSKEQVYLLLSCCPCEGRISGIVDSPNAVATLAIPTAIFDQDVKPKRLSGKQGPKLRRLPDVLRCSSDGHLPVTQDPSGTKAP
;
A
#
# COMPACT_ATOMS: atom_id res chain seq x y z
N MET A 1 36.37 -53.89 -28.41
CA MET A 1 37.36 -53.14 -29.20
C MET A 1 37.55 -51.78 -28.57
N THR A 2 38.70 -51.58 -27.93
CA THR A 2 39.10 -50.38 -27.20
C THR A 2 39.45 -49.25 -28.17
N GLY A 3 38.54 -48.31 -28.39
CA GLY A 3 38.80 -47.07 -29.12
C GLY A 3 39.38 -46.02 -28.17
N GLY A 4 40.71 -45.89 -28.15
CA GLY A 4 41.42 -44.94 -27.29
C GLY A 4 41.05 -43.48 -27.57
N LEU A 5 41.01 -42.67 -26.51
CA LEU A 5 40.97 -41.21 -26.60
C LEU A 5 42.18 -40.70 -27.41
N PRO A 6 42.02 -39.71 -28.30
CA PRO A 6 43.15 -39.08 -28.97
C PRO A 6 44.04 -38.40 -27.91
N PRO A 7 45.36 -38.37 -28.10
CA PRO A 7 46.26 -37.78 -27.12
C PRO A 7 45.98 -36.27 -27.01
N PRO A 8 46.18 -35.66 -25.82
CA PRO A 8 46.07 -34.23 -25.67
C PRO A 8 47.06 -33.54 -26.62
N LEU A 9 46.57 -32.55 -27.37
CA LEU A 9 47.41 -31.64 -28.16
C LEU A 9 48.50 -31.07 -27.24
N ARG A 10 49.76 -31.46 -27.47
CA ARG A 10 50.92 -30.80 -26.84
C ARG A 10 50.81 -29.30 -27.12
N PRO A 11 51.00 -28.41 -26.13
CA PRO A 11 51.18 -26.99 -26.42
C PRO A 11 52.39 -26.87 -27.35
N SER A 12 52.20 -26.22 -28.50
CA SER A 12 53.31 -25.86 -29.37
C SER A 12 54.33 -25.03 -28.57
N THR A 13 55.50 -25.59 -28.30
CA THR A 13 56.64 -24.91 -27.66
C THR A 13 57.46 -24.07 -28.65
N ALA A 14 57.01 -23.92 -29.90
CA ALA A 14 57.61 -22.98 -30.83
C ALA A 14 57.18 -21.54 -30.46
N PRO A 15 58.13 -20.60 -30.24
CA PRO A 15 57.78 -19.21 -29.99
C PRO A 15 56.97 -18.66 -31.19
N PRO A 16 55.95 -17.81 -30.94
CA PRO A 16 55.19 -17.19 -32.03
C PRO A 16 56.15 -16.48 -33.00
N PRO A 17 55.87 -16.49 -34.32
CA PRO A 17 56.72 -15.86 -35.31
C PRO A 17 57.09 -14.43 -34.89
N PRO A 18 58.34 -13.96 -35.07
CA PRO A 18 58.75 -12.61 -34.66
C PRO A 18 57.89 -11.48 -35.23
N SER A 19 57.21 -11.72 -36.36
CA SER A 19 56.21 -10.81 -36.95
C SER A 19 54.94 -10.70 -36.11
N VAL A 20 54.42 -11.81 -35.58
CA VAL A 20 53.23 -11.86 -34.72
C VAL A 20 53.49 -11.15 -33.38
N THR A 21 54.64 -11.40 -32.76
CA THR A 21 55.01 -10.77 -31.48
C THR A 21 55.21 -9.26 -31.63
N ARG A 22 55.86 -8.80 -32.71
CA ARG A 22 55.99 -7.36 -33.01
C ARG A 22 54.64 -6.70 -33.27
N ALA A 23 53.76 -7.35 -34.04
CA ALA A 23 52.42 -6.83 -34.30
C ALA A 23 51.59 -6.70 -33.02
N LEU A 24 51.60 -7.73 -32.14
CA LEU A 24 50.91 -7.67 -30.85
C LEU A 24 51.45 -6.58 -29.93
N HIS A 25 52.78 -6.39 -29.90
CA HIS A 25 53.39 -5.31 -29.12
C HIS A 25 52.96 -3.92 -29.63
N ALA A 26 52.98 -3.70 -30.95
CA ALA A 26 52.53 -2.45 -31.57
C ALA A 26 51.04 -2.17 -31.30
N ILE A 27 50.19 -3.20 -31.35
CA ILE A 27 48.76 -3.08 -31.04
C ILE A 27 48.54 -2.73 -29.56
N ASN A 28 49.24 -3.41 -28.65
CA ASN A 28 49.03 -3.24 -27.20
C ASN A 28 49.55 -1.90 -26.67
N THR A 29 50.59 -1.35 -27.31
CA THR A 29 51.18 -0.04 -26.97
C THR A 29 50.53 1.14 -27.68
N CYS A 30 49.55 0.89 -28.57
CA CYS A 30 48.84 1.92 -29.30
C CYS A 30 47.93 2.76 -28.39
N THR A 31 48.17 4.08 -28.32
CA THR A 31 47.41 5.04 -27.50
C THR A 31 46.59 6.06 -28.31
N THR A 32 46.80 6.16 -29.63
CA THR A 32 46.12 7.14 -30.50
C THR A 32 45.42 6.48 -31.67
N ALA A 33 44.28 7.04 -32.11
CA ALA A 33 43.51 6.49 -33.23
C ALA A 33 44.28 6.54 -34.57
N ALA A 34 45.15 7.54 -34.76
CA ALA A 34 45.97 7.69 -35.97
C ALA A 34 46.96 6.54 -36.18
N ALA A 35 47.46 5.93 -35.10
CA ALA A 35 48.38 4.81 -35.16
C ALA A 35 47.72 3.48 -35.61
N LEU A 36 46.38 3.40 -35.65
CA LEU A 36 45.66 2.20 -36.10
C LEU A 36 45.75 1.97 -37.62
N ALA A 37 45.86 3.04 -38.42
CA ALA A 37 45.93 2.96 -39.88
C ALA A 37 47.17 2.21 -40.40
N PRO A 38 48.41 2.54 -39.98
CA PRO A 38 49.60 1.79 -40.40
C PRO A 38 49.61 0.35 -39.89
N ILE A 39 49.11 0.11 -38.67
CA ILE A 39 48.98 -1.25 -38.11
C ILE A 39 48.00 -2.10 -38.95
N ARG A 40 46.86 -1.53 -39.36
CA ARG A 40 45.91 -2.20 -40.26
C ARG A 40 46.57 -2.56 -41.60
N GLY A 41 47.33 -1.62 -42.18
CA GLY A 41 48.08 -1.84 -43.42
C GLY A 41 49.06 -3.01 -43.31
N ALA A 42 49.80 -3.10 -42.20
CA ALA A 42 50.71 -4.22 -41.93
C ALA A 42 49.99 -5.57 -41.81
N ILE A 43 48.81 -5.61 -41.17
CA ILE A 43 48.00 -6.83 -41.06
C ILE A 43 47.45 -7.27 -42.43
N LEU A 44 46.99 -6.34 -43.26
CA LEU A 44 46.49 -6.65 -44.60
C LEU A 44 47.60 -7.09 -45.57
N GLY A 45 48.81 -6.56 -45.41
CA GLY A 45 49.98 -6.90 -46.23
C GLY A 45 50.60 -8.27 -45.93
N ASP A 46 50.35 -8.85 -44.75
CA ASP A 46 50.90 -10.15 -44.34
C ASP A 46 49.79 -11.20 -44.09
N ARG A 47 49.71 -12.21 -44.96
CA ARG A 47 48.75 -13.32 -44.84
C ARG A 47 48.88 -14.10 -43.53
N ALA A 48 50.06 -14.17 -42.92
CA ALA A 48 50.26 -14.86 -41.64
C ALA A 48 49.66 -14.05 -40.48
N LEU A 49 49.80 -12.72 -40.51
CA LEU A 49 49.15 -11.82 -39.54
C LEU A 49 47.63 -11.80 -39.70
N LEU A 50 47.13 -11.73 -40.93
CA LEU A 50 45.70 -11.74 -41.22
C LEU A 50 45.01 -13.04 -40.79
N ARG A 51 45.71 -14.19 -40.85
CA ARG A 51 45.18 -15.48 -40.39
C ARG A 51 45.32 -15.71 -38.87
N SER A 52 46.11 -14.90 -38.18
CA SER A 52 46.33 -15.03 -36.74
C SER A 52 45.13 -14.49 -35.95
N THR A 53 44.38 -15.38 -35.33
CA THR A 53 43.23 -15.02 -34.48
C THR A 53 43.64 -14.07 -33.36
N ALA A 54 44.82 -14.25 -32.77
CA ALA A 54 45.34 -13.41 -31.70
C ALA A 54 45.60 -11.96 -32.16
N VAL A 55 46.23 -11.78 -33.33
CA VAL A 55 46.58 -10.46 -33.87
C VAL A 55 45.32 -9.68 -34.25
N VAL A 56 44.42 -10.33 -35.01
CA VAL A 56 43.17 -9.69 -35.47
C VAL A 56 42.26 -9.35 -34.29
N SER A 57 42.11 -10.25 -33.31
CA SER A 57 41.33 -9.97 -32.10
C SER A 57 41.92 -8.84 -31.25
N ALA A 58 43.25 -8.80 -31.07
CA ALA A 58 43.90 -7.71 -30.33
C ALA A 58 43.70 -6.36 -31.03
N PHE A 59 43.79 -6.33 -32.37
CA PHE A 59 43.55 -5.13 -33.16
C PHE A 59 42.11 -4.61 -33.00
N PHE A 60 41.10 -5.49 -33.03
CA PHE A 60 39.71 -5.10 -32.79
C PHE A 60 39.49 -4.52 -31.38
N LEU A 61 40.07 -5.14 -30.36
CA LEU A 61 39.99 -4.64 -28.99
C LEU A 61 40.70 -3.28 -28.82
N ALA A 62 41.81 -3.05 -29.52
CA ALA A 62 42.48 -1.75 -29.54
C ALA A 62 41.62 -0.67 -30.22
N CYS A 63 40.97 -1.00 -31.35
CA CYS A 63 40.01 -0.11 -32.01
C CYS A 63 38.84 0.27 -31.08
N GLY A 64 38.30 -0.70 -30.34
CA GLY A 64 37.26 -0.46 -29.33
C GLY A 64 37.72 0.41 -28.17
N ARG A 65 38.94 0.16 -27.63
CA ARG A 65 39.55 0.96 -26.57
C ARG A 65 39.71 2.43 -26.96
N LEU A 66 40.07 2.67 -28.23
CA LEU A 66 40.26 4.00 -28.80
C LEU A 66 38.97 4.61 -29.39
N ARG A 67 37.82 3.93 -29.24
CA ARG A 67 36.50 4.33 -29.76
C ARG A 67 36.49 4.64 -31.28
N HIS A 68 37.35 3.99 -32.07
CA HIS A 68 37.48 4.21 -33.51
C HIS A 68 37.33 2.90 -34.28
N LEU A 69 36.10 2.57 -34.70
CA LEU A 69 35.72 1.21 -35.13
C LEU A 69 35.84 0.92 -36.63
N ASP A 70 35.90 1.95 -37.49
CA ASP A 70 35.97 1.77 -38.96
C ASP A 70 37.17 0.91 -39.44
N PRO A 71 38.38 1.01 -38.85
CA PRO A 71 39.51 0.14 -39.19
C PRO A 71 39.26 -1.33 -38.87
N ALA A 72 38.51 -1.63 -37.81
CA ALA A 72 38.16 -3.00 -37.43
C ALA A 72 37.11 -3.60 -38.38
N LEU A 73 36.08 -2.83 -38.73
CA LEU A 73 35.02 -3.26 -39.66
C LEU A 73 35.57 -3.51 -41.07
N SER A 74 36.43 -2.62 -41.55
CA SER A 74 37.09 -2.76 -42.86
C SER A 74 38.05 -3.97 -42.91
N LEU A 75 38.85 -4.19 -41.85
CA LEU A 75 39.71 -5.37 -41.76
C LEU A 75 38.89 -6.67 -41.72
N PHE A 76 37.76 -6.68 -41.01
CA PHE A 76 36.87 -7.84 -40.96
C PHE A 76 36.23 -8.16 -42.31
N ALA A 77 35.82 -7.13 -43.07
CA ALA A 77 35.24 -7.30 -44.42
C ALA A 77 36.22 -7.94 -45.42
N CYS A 78 37.53 -7.72 -45.23
CA CYS A 78 38.58 -8.32 -46.06
C CYS A 78 39.03 -9.72 -45.58
N HIS A 79 38.48 -10.24 -44.48
CA HIS A 79 38.95 -11.50 -43.89
C HIS A 79 38.30 -12.73 -44.58
N PRO A 80 39.07 -13.64 -45.21
CA PRO A 80 38.51 -14.68 -46.09
C PRO A 80 37.75 -15.80 -45.37
N ARG A 81 38.08 -16.13 -44.11
CA ARG A 81 37.35 -17.09 -43.24
C ARG A 81 37.51 -16.79 -41.75
N PRO A 82 36.77 -15.82 -41.17
CA PRO A 82 36.94 -15.42 -39.78
C PRO A 82 36.45 -16.50 -38.81
N HIS A 83 37.27 -16.82 -37.80
CA HIS A 83 36.88 -17.72 -36.72
C HIS A 83 35.85 -17.05 -35.79
N VAL A 84 34.97 -17.83 -35.13
CA VAL A 84 33.94 -17.30 -34.20
C VAL A 84 34.53 -16.43 -33.08
N PHE A 85 35.77 -16.70 -32.67
CA PHE A 85 36.50 -15.89 -31.69
C PHE A 85 36.79 -14.47 -32.19
N VAL A 86 37.23 -14.34 -33.44
CA VAL A 86 37.51 -13.04 -34.09
C VAL A 86 36.23 -12.21 -34.21
N PHE A 87 35.12 -12.87 -34.54
CA PHE A 87 33.80 -12.25 -34.54
C PHE A 87 33.35 -11.79 -33.14
N ASN A 88 33.50 -12.62 -32.12
CA ASN A 88 33.17 -12.25 -30.74
C ASN A 88 34.07 -11.10 -30.25
N SER A 89 35.33 -11.01 -30.67
CA SER A 89 36.19 -9.84 -30.39
C SER A 89 35.68 -8.57 -31.05
N LEU A 90 35.17 -8.66 -32.28
CA LEU A 90 34.56 -7.53 -32.99
C LEU A 90 33.27 -7.07 -32.30
N LEU A 91 32.36 -7.99 -31.93
CA LEU A 91 31.17 -7.66 -31.15
C LEU A 91 31.52 -7.02 -29.80
N ARG A 92 32.54 -7.54 -29.11
CA ARG A 92 33.03 -6.96 -27.86
C ARG A 92 33.58 -5.54 -28.07
N SER A 93 34.22 -5.26 -29.20
CA SER A 93 34.71 -3.92 -29.54
C SER A 93 33.60 -2.92 -29.86
N LEU A 94 32.46 -3.40 -30.39
CA LEU A 94 31.29 -2.55 -30.65
C LEU A 94 30.66 -2.02 -29.35
N GLY A 95 30.72 -2.79 -28.26
CA GLY A 95 30.32 -2.36 -26.92
C GLY A 95 28.93 -1.72 -26.86
N ARG A 96 28.71 -0.83 -25.87
CA ARG A 96 27.53 0.06 -25.80
C ARG A 96 27.73 1.34 -26.65
N ALA A 97 28.40 1.26 -27.80
CA ALA A 97 28.56 2.44 -28.65
C ALA A 97 27.24 2.69 -29.42
N PRO A 98 26.58 3.85 -29.22
CA PRO A 98 25.20 4.08 -29.71
C PRO A 98 25.08 4.29 -31.23
N ALA A 99 26.18 4.28 -31.98
CA ALA A 99 26.18 4.85 -33.34
C ALA A 99 25.88 3.85 -34.48
N ARG A 100 26.00 2.52 -34.30
CA ARG A 100 25.78 1.54 -35.40
C ARG A 100 25.19 0.21 -34.92
N SER A 101 24.13 -0.25 -35.60
CA SER A 101 23.49 -1.54 -35.32
C SER A 101 24.43 -2.72 -35.62
N PRO A 102 24.56 -3.72 -34.72
CA PRO A 102 25.38 -4.91 -34.93
C PRO A 102 24.71 -5.94 -35.86
N LEU A 103 23.44 -5.75 -36.23
CA LEU A 103 22.64 -6.73 -36.97
C LEU A 103 23.12 -7.03 -38.40
N PRO A 104 23.53 -6.04 -39.22
CA PRO A 104 24.06 -6.34 -40.56
C PRO A 104 25.31 -7.23 -40.51
N LEU A 105 26.17 -6.99 -39.52
CA LEU A 105 27.37 -7.78 -39.26
C LEU A 105 27.01 -9.20 -38.81
N PHE A 106 26.03 -9.35 -37.93
CA PHE A 106 25.53 -10.66 -37.51
C PHE A 106 24.85 -11.44 -38.65
N ARG A 107 24.09 -10.77 -39.53
CA ARG A 107 23.51 -11.38 -40.73
C ARG A 107 24.59 -11.87 -41.71
N HIS A 108 25.65 -11.10 -41.89
CA HIS A 108 26.80 -11.53 -42.69
C HIS A 108 27.46 -12.78 -42.09
N PHE A 109 27.67 -12.79 -40.77
CA PHE A 109 28.21 -13.94 -40.04
C PHE A 109 27.37 -15.22 -40.23
N LEU A 110 26.04 -15.13 -40.16
CA LEU A 110 25.15 -16.29 -40.38
C LEU A 110 25.23 -16.87 -41.81
N ARG A 111 25.70 -16.09 -42.80
CA ARG A 111 25.85 -16.53 -44.20
C ARG A 111 27.22 -17.17 -44.47
N CYS A 112 28.21 -16.99 -43.60
CA CYS A 112 29.54 -17.56 -43.76
C CYS A 112 29.53 -19.08 -43.55
N ARG A 113 29.94 -19.84 -44.58
CA ARG A 113 30.01 -21.31 -44.50
C ARG A 113 31.01 -21.76 -43.42
N GLY A 114 30.58 -22.64 -42.52
CA GLY A 114 31.43 -23.29 -41.52
C GLY A 114 31.59 -22.55 -40.19
N VAL A 115 30.90 -21.43 -39.97
CA VAL A 115 30.94 -20.67 -38.70
C VAL A 115 29.53 -20.58 -38.13
N ARG A 116 29.34 -20.89 -36.85
CA ARG A 116 28.04 -20.84 -36.17
C ARG A 116 28.13 -20.01 -34.88
N PRO A 117 27.04 -19.32 -34.47
CA PRO A 117 26.98 -18.68 -33.16
C PRO A 117 27.18 -19.71 -32.05
N ASN A 118 27.80 -19.30 -30.95
CA ASN A 118 27.90 -20.11 -29.75
C ASN A 118 27.32 -19.37 -28.53
N ARG A 119 27.34 -20.02 -27.36
CA ARG A 119 26.86 -19.45 -26.08
C ARG A 119 27.51 -18.12 -25.67
N PHE A 120 28.67 -17.77 -26.25
CA PHE A 120 29.36 -16.50 -25.99
C PHE A 120 29.04 -15.41 -27.04
N THR A 121 28.53 -15.79 -28.21
CA THR A 121 28.17 -14.86 -29.28
C THR A 121 26.91 -14.06 -28.93
N PHE A 122 25.87 -14.73 -28.44
CA PHE A 122 24.58 -14.09 -28.16
C PHE A 122 24.63 -13.04 -27.04
N PRO A 123 25.26 -13.28 -25.87
CA PRO A 123 25.35 -12.25 -24.83
C PRO A 123 26.05 -10.97 -25.32
N LEU A 124 27.14 -11.10 -26.10
CA LEU A 124 27.84 -9.96 -26.67
C LEU A 124 26.96 -9.19 -27.66
N LEU A 125 26.26 -9.90 -28.54
CA LEU A 125 25.31 -9.29 -29.47
C LEU A 125 24.19 -8.56 -28.73
N LEU A 126 23.55 -9.20 -27.76
CA LEU A 126 22.48 -8.65 -26.94
C LEU A 126 22.91 -7.37 -26.22
N THR A 127 24.13 -7.33 -25.66
CA THR A 127 24.64 -6.13 -24.97
C THR A 127 24.79 -4.90 -25.85
N SER A 128 24.86 -5.09 -27.18
CA SER A 128 25.01 -4.04 -28.18
C SER A 128 23.69 -3.61 -28.86
N LEU A 129 22.56 -4.21 -28.49
CA LEU A 129 21.24 -3.84 -29.00
C LEU A 129 20.64 -2.71 -28.17
N SER A 130 19.96 -1.77 -28.84
CA SER A 130 19.25 -0.64 -28.23
C SER A 130 17.74 -0.63 -28.54
N SER A 131 17.29 -1.38 -29.55
CA SER A 131 15.89 -1.45 -29.99
C SER A 131 15.21 -2.73 -29.52
N LEU A 132 13.99 -2.61 -29.00
CA LEU A 132 13.16 -3.75 -28.59
C LEU A 132 12.80 -4.67 -29.78
N ALA A 133 12.63 -4.10 -30.97
CA ALA A 133 12.36 -4.87 -32.20
C ALA A 133 13.57 -5.74 -32.58
N ASP A 134 14.77 -5.16 -32.51
CA ASP A 134 16.03 -5.86 -32.78
C ASP A 134 16.29 -6.96 -31.73
N LEU A 135 15.98 -6.67 -30.46
CA LEU A 135 16.08 -7.64 -29.36
C LEU A 135 15.18 -8.86 -29.58
N ARG A 136 13.91 -8.64 -29.97
CA ARG A 136 12.97 -9.73 -30.30
C ARG A 136 13.46 -10.57 -31.48
N ALA A 137 14.01 -9.94 -32.52
CA ALA A 137 14.56 -10.64 -33.68
C ALA A 137 15.75 -11.55 -33.30
N VAL A 138 16.67 -11.04 -32.47
CA VAL A 138 17.81 -11.83 -31.97
C VAL A 138 17.36 -12.92 -31.01
N HIS A 139 16.37 -12.67 -30.14
CA HIS A 139 15.79 -13.68 -29.26
C HIS A 139 15.17 -14.85 -30.05
N CYS A 140 14.43 -14.56 -31.14
CA CYS A 140 13.95 -15.61 -32.05
C CYS A 140 15.09 -16.45 -32.62
N GLN A 141 16.22 -15.82 -32.97
CA GLN A 141 17.40 -16.54 -33.46
C GLN A 141 18.09 -17.38 -32.37
N VAL A 142 18.10 -16.95 -31.11
CA VAL A 142 18.57 -17.74 -29.97
C VAL A 142 17.77 -19.04 -29.86
N VAL A 143 16.44 -18.94 -29.92
CA VAL A 143 15.53 -20.09 -29.86
C VAL A 143 15.78 -21.03 -31.03
N LYS A 144 15.80 -20.51 -32.27
CA LYS A 144 16.06 -21.29 -33.50
C LYS A 144 17.42 -21.98 -33.50
N SER A 145 18.41 -21.41 -32.81
CA SER A 145 19.77 -21.96 -32.73
C SER A 145 19.95 -22.96 -31.57
N GLY A 146 18.90 -23.22 -30.79
CA GLY A 146 18.92 -24.18 -29.67
C GLY A 146 19.55 -23.66 -28.38
N PHE A 147 19.81 -22.35 -28.26
CA PHE A 147 20.44 -21.74 -27.08
C PHE A 147 19.46 -21.17 -26.06
N GLY A 148 18.14 -21.33 -26.27
CA GLY A 148 17.11 -20.87 -25.33
C GLY A 148 17.30 -21.37 -23.88
N PRO A 149 17.64 -22.66 -23.65
CA PRO A 149 17.88 -23.19 -22.30
C PRO A 149 19.23 -22.79 -21.67
N ASP A 150 20.16 -22.19 -22.42
CA ASP A 150 21.49 -21.84 -21.89
C ASP A 150 21.37 -20.69 -20.88
N LEU A 151 21.77 -20.94 -19.63
CA LEU A 151 21.62 -19.97 -18.53
C LEU A 151 22.34 -18.64 -18.79
N HIS A 152 23.50 -18.67 -19.46
CA HIS A 152 24.28 -17.46 -19.72
C HIS A 152 23.59 -16.59 -20.79
N VAL A 153 23.03 -17.23 -21.82
CA VAL A 153 22.23 -16.53 -22.85
C VAL A 153 20.91 -16.03 -22.29
N ARG A 154 20.22 -16.82 -21.46
CA ARG A 154 18.93 -16.46 -20.84
C ARG A 154 19.06 -15.29 -19.87
N ASN A 155 20.10 -15.26 -19.03
CA ASN A 155 20.39 -14.14 -18.14
C ASN A 155 20.74 -12.85 -18.93
N ALA A 156 21.45 -12.99 -20.06
CA ALA A 156 21.74 -11.85 -20.93
C ALA A 156 20.49 -11.31 -21.64
N LEU A 157 19.55 -12.19 -22.03
CA LEU A 157 18.24 -11.80 -22.58
C LEU A 157 17.42 -11.07 -21.52
N LEU A 158 17.30 -11.63 -20.31
CA LEU A 158 16.59 -11.01 -19.20
C LEU A 158 17.14 -9.61 -18.90
N ALA A 159 18.46 -9.47 -18.78
CA ALA A 159 19.11 -8.18 -18.53
C ALA A 159 18.99 -7.18 -19.70
N ARG A 160 18.63 -7.62 -20.91
CA ARG A 160 18.34 -6.72 -22.03
C ARG A 160 16.88 -6.35 -22.12
N TYR A 161 15.97 -7.28 -21.91
CA TYR A 161 14.55 -6.94 -21.77
C TYR A 161 14.34 -6.01 -20.58
N ALA A 162 14.99 -6.28 -19.45
CA ALA A 162 14.94 -5.42 -18.28
C ALA A 162 15.49 -4.01 -18.54
N ASP A 163 16.40 -3.81 -19.49
CA ASP A 163 16.94 -2.48 -19.82
C ASP A 163 16.11 -1.77 -20.91
N CYS A 164 15.65 -2.49 -21.94
CA CYS A 164 15.05 -1.92 -23.15
C CYS A 164 13.52 -1.90 -23.16
N ASP A 165 12.85 -2.72 -22.35
CA ASP A 165 11.40 -2.77 -22.26
C ASP A 165 10.90 -1.64 -21.33
N PRO A 166 10.10 -0.67 -21.82
CA PRO A 166 9.56 0.39 -20.97
C PRO A 166 8.73 -0.16 -19.81
N ASP A 167 7.94 -1.21 -20.07
CA ASP A 167 6.93 -1.72 -19.14
C ASP A 167 7.40 -2.89 -18.30
N LEU A 168 8.59 -3.45 -18.61
CA LEU A 168 9.18 -4.66 -18.02
C LEU A 168 8.44 -5.98 -18.28
N ALA A 169 7.31 -5.96 -19.00
CA ALA A 169 6.45 -7.12 -19.19
C ALA A 169 7.20 -8.37 -19.71
N HIS A 170 8.10 -8.22 -20.70
CA HIS A 170 8.83 -9.37 -21.25
C HIS A 170 9.91 -9.89 -20.28
N ALA A 171 10.48 -9.00 -19.47
CA ALA A 171 11.47 -9.38 -18.47
C ALA A 171 10.80 -10.14 -17.32
N GLU A 172 9.62 -9.71 -16.88
CA GLU A 172 8.80 -10.36 -15.86
C GLU A 172 8.37 -11.76 -16.32
N GLN A 173 7.79 -11.85 -17.51
CA GLN A 173 7.40 -13.14 -18.09
C GLN A 173 8.59 -14.10 -18.18
N MET A 174 9.73 -13.66 -18.73
CA MET A 174 10.92 -14.51 -18.84
C MET A 174 11.47 -14.92 -17.48
N PHE A 175 11.34 -14.07 -16.46
CA PHE A 175 11.78 -14.35 -15.11
C PHE A 175 10.88 -15.40 -14.43
N ASP A 176 9.56 -15.26 -14.53
CA ASP A 176 8.60 -16.19 -13.93
C ASP A 176 8.61 -17.57 -14.63
N GLU A 177 8.93 -17.63 -15.92
CA GLU A 177 9.15 -18.88 -16.65
C GLU A 177 10.46 -19.61 -16.26
N MET A 178 11.34 -19.01 -15.45
CA MET A 178 12.57 -19.67 -15.00
C MET A 178 12.27 -20.67 -13.86
N PRO A 179 12.54 -21.99 -14.03
CA PRO A 179 12.23 -22.97 -12.98
C PRO A 179 13.07 -22.82 -11.70
N ARG A 180 14.31 -22.34 -11.85
CA ARG A 180 15.26 -22.05 -10.76
C ARG A 180 16.09 -20.82 -11.13
N PRO A 181 15.61 -19.60 -10.86
CA PRO A 181 16.38 -18.40 -11.16
C PRO A 181 17.61 -18.30 -10.25
N GLU A 182 18.79 -18.12 -10.83
CA GLU A 182 20.04 -17.90 -10.08
C GLU A 182 20.12 -16.46 -9.56
N VAL A 183 21.07 -16.20 -8.65
CA VAL A 183 21.33 -14.88 -8.06
C VAL A 183 21.34 -13.75 -9.11
N VAL A 184 21.93 -13.99 -10.29
CA VAL A 184 22.03 -12.99 -11.38
C VAL A 184 20.66 -12.56 -11.90
N ALA A 185 19.71 -13.49 -12.05
CA ALA A 185 18.37 -13.19 -12.53
C ALA A 185 17.59 -12.36 -11.49
N TRP A 186 17.64 -12.76 -10.21
CA TRP A 186 17.05 -12.01 -9.10
C TRP A 186 17.63 -10.60 -8.99
N THR A 187 18.97 -10.47 -8.98
CA THR A 187 19.65 -9.16 -8.93
C THR A 187 19.23 -8.27 -10.09
N THR A 188 19.08 -8.83 -11.29
CA THR A 188 18.67 -8.09 -12.50
C THR A 188 17.28 -7.49 -12.32
N MET A 189 16.30 -8.29 -11.88
CA MET A 189 14.93 -7.80 -11.68
C MET A 189 14.85 -6.77 -10.56
N ILE A 190 15.45 -7.03 -9.41
CA ILE A 190 15.47 -6.08 -8.27
C ILE A 190 16.09 -4.74 -8.68
N THR A 191 17.22 -4.78 -9.39
CA THR A 191 17.91 -3.56 -9.87
C THR A 191 17.06 -2.82 -10.89
N SER A 192 16.42 -3.56 -11.81
CA SER A 192 15.59 -2.98 -12.86
C SER A 192 14.35 -2.28 -12.31
N TYR A 193 13.63 -2.93 -11.37
CA TYR A 193 12.50 -2.33 -10.68
C TYR A 193 12.89 -1.07 -9.93
N ARG A 194 14.00 -1.12 -9.17
CA ARG A 194 14.53 0.05 -8.45
C ARG A 194 14.83 1.21 -9.41
N ASN A 195 15.50 0.95 -10.53
CA ASN A 195 15.89 1.98 -11.50
C ASN A 195 14.70 2.66 -12.17
N ARG A 196 13.55 1.97 -12.25
CA ARG A 196 12.29 2.51 -12.77
C ARG A 196 11.38 3.12 -11.70
N GLY A 197 11.85 3.26 -10.47
CA GLY A 197 11.04 3.78 -9.36
C GLY A 197 9.95 2.81 -8.85
N ARG A 198 9.88 1.56 -9.37
CA ARG A 198 8.97 0.51 -8.89
C ARG A 198 9.52 -0.15 -7.63
N THR A 199 9.77 0.65 -6.59
CA THR A 199 10.54 0.26 -5.39
C THR A 199 9.85 -0.82 -4.56
N PHE A 200 8.52 -0.79 -4.46
CA PHE A 200 7.74 -1.86 -3.83
C PHE A 200 7.98 -3.23 -4.49
N HIS A 201 7.89 -3.29 -5.82
CA HIS A 201 8.13 -4.51 -6.60
C HIS A 201 9.58 -5.02 -6.43
N ALA A 202 10.55 -4.11 -6.34
CA ALA A 202 11.95 -4.47 -6.05
C ALA A 202 12.09 -5.18 -4.70
N LEU A 203 11.43 -4.67 -3.64
CA LEU A 203 11.47 -5.26 -2.30
C LEU A 203 10.67 -6.58 -2.22
N ALA A 204 9.52 -6.65 -2.89
CA ALA A 204 8.76 -7.90 -3.00
C ALA A 204 9.58 -9.00 -3.70
N THR A 205 10.28 -8.64 -4.78
CA THR A 205 11.17 -9.56 -5.50
C THR A 205 12.37 -9.98 -4.64
N PHE A 206 12.94 -9.07 -3.85
CA PHE A 206 13.98 -9.40 -2.88
C PHE A 206 13.50 -10.39 -1.80
N ARG A 207 12.28 -10.21 -1.29
CA ARG A 207 11.68 -11.18 -0.34
C ARG A 207 11.43 -12.54 -0.98
N ARG A 208 10.93 -12.57 -2.23
CA ARG A 208 10.79 -13.83 -3.02
C ARG A 208 12.14 -14.54 -3.18
N MET A 209 13.22 -13.81 -3.44
CA MET A 209 14.57 -14.37 -3.52
C MET A 209 15.01 -15.06 -2.22
N LEU A 210 14.74 -14.43 -1.07
CA LEU A 210 15.06 -14.98 0.25
C LEU A 210 14.21 -16.22 0.57
N ALA A 211 12.91 -16.18 0.24
CA ALA A 211 12.00 -17.32 0.41
C ALA A 211 12.39 -18.51 -0.48
N ALA A 212 12.96 -18.25 -1.66
CA ALA A 212 13.53 -19.27 -2.54
C ALA A 212 14.91 -19.79 -2.09
N HIS A 213 15.39 -19.38 -0.91
CA HIS A 213 16.70 -19.74 -0.34
C HIS A 213 17.90 -19.40 -1.25
N VAL A 214 17.77 -18.38 -2.09
CA VAL A 214 18.88 -17.90 -2.94
C VAL A 214 19.64 -16.81 -2.19
N ALA A 215 20.92 -17.05 -1.89
CA ALA A 215 21.73 -16.10 -1.14
C ALA A 215 21.98 -14.81 -1.94
N PRO A 216 21.65 -13.62 -1.38
CA PRO A 216 21.94 -12.35 -2.03
C PRO A 216 23.43 -12.04 -2.07
N ASN A 217 23.88 -11.42 -3.16
CA ASN A 217 25.23 -10.89 -3.29
C ASN A 217 25.28 -9.39 -2.97
N ARG A 218 26.49 -8.80 -2.92
CA ARG A 218 26.70 -7.37 -2.64
C ARG A 218 25.86 -6.44 -3.54
N VAL A 219 25.77 -6.76 -4.83
CA VAL A 219 24.99 -5.95 -5.79
C VAL A 219 23.49 -5.99 -5.47
N THR A 220 22.99 -7.17 -5.08
CA THR A 220 21.59 -7.35 -4.66
C THR A 220 21.29 -6.53 -3.41
N MET A 221 22.17 -6.57 -2.41
CA MET A 221 21.99 -5.80 -1.17
C MET A 221 21.96 -4.30 -1.44
N VAL A 222 22.87 -3.78 -2.26
CA VAL A 222 22.89 -2.35 -2.63
C VAL A 222 21.61 -1.96 -3.39
N ALA A 223 21.12 -2.82 -4.29
CA ALA A 223 19.86 -2.57 -5.01
C ALA A 223 18.66 -2.56 -4.06
N ALA A 224 18.56 -3.53 -3.16
CA ALA A 224 17.51 -3.62 -2.16
C ALA A 224 17.55 -2.44 -1.16
N LEU A 225 18.72 -2.06 -0.66
CA LEU A 225 18.91 -0.89 0.20
C LEU A 225 18.47 0.40 -0.48
N GLY A 226 18.81 0.58 -1.76
CA GLY A 226 18.33 1.73 -2.54
C GLY A 226 16.81 1.75 -2.70
N ALA A 227 16.17 0.58 -2.84
CA ALA A 227 14.71 0.47 -2.85
C ALA A 227 14.11 0.75 -1.46
N CYS A 228 14.73 0.29 -0.37
CA CYS A 228 14.34 0.62 1.00
C CYS A 228 14.39 2.12 1.25
N ALA A 229 15.48 2.77 0.83
CA ALA A 229 15.68 4.21 1.00
C ALA A 229 14.61 5.04 0.27
N ALA A 230 14.12 4.57 -0.88
CA ALA A 230 13.10 5.25 -1.67
C ALA A 230 11.66 4.94 -1.23
N HIS A 231 11.42 3.82 -0.55
CA HIS A 231 10.11 3.41 -0.05
C HIS A 231 9.96 3.54 1.48
N CYS A 232 10.96 4.13 2.16
CA CYS A 232 11.05 4.22 3.62
C CYS A 232 10.91 2.86 4.35
N ALA A 233 11.36 1.76 3.73
CA ALA A 233 11.25 0.41 4.29
C ALA A 233 12.38 0.09 5.28
N VAL A 234 12.35 0.76 6.43
CA VAL A 234 13.42 0.72 7.45
C VAL A 234 13.72 -0.68 7.96
N ASP A 235 12.70 -1.50 8.22
CA ASP A 235 12.88 -2.85 8.80
C ASP A 235 13.66 -3.78 7.88
N THR A 236 13.36 -3.71 6.58
CA THR A 236 14.09 -4.49 5.56
C THR A 236 15.53 -3.99 5.44
N GLY A 237 15.76 -2.68 5.57
CA GLY A 237 17.10 -2.10 5.60
C GLY A 237 17.92 -2.52 6.83
N ILE A 238 17.32 -2.56 8.02
CA ILE A 238 17.94 -3.05 9.25
C ILE A 238 18.31 -4.52 9.10
N TRP A 239 17.39 -5.35 8.59
CA TRP A 239 17.66 -6.76 8.34
C TRP A 239 18.85 -6.96 7.40
N ILE A 240 18.93 -6.19 6.30
CA ILE A 240 20.07 -6.24 5.38
C ILE A 240 21.37 -5.87 6.10
N HIS A 241 21.36 -4.82 6.92
CA HIS A 241 22.52 -4.40 7.69
C HIS A 241 23.01 -5.48 8.66
N GLU A 242 22.09 -6.11 9.41
CA GLU A 242 22.42 -7.22 10.31
C GLU A 242 22.94 -8.44 9.54
N TYR A 243 22.35 -8.77 8.40
CA TYR A 243 22.79 -9.87 7.55
C TYR A 243 24.23 -9.65 7.08
N VAL A 244 24.54 -8.45 6.58
CA VAL A 244 25.89 -8.06 6.14
C VAL A 244 26.91 -8.22 7.27
N GLN A 245 26.55 -7.80 8.49
CA GLN A 245 27.40 -7.96 9.67
C GLN A 245 27.60 -9.44 10.05
N LYS A 246 26.53 -10.24 10.09
CA LYS A 246 26.57 -11.67 10.42
C LYS A 246 27.42 -12.47 9.43
N GLN A 247 27.40 -12.11 8.15
CA GLN A 247 28.23 -12.74 7.12
C GLN A 247 29.69 -12.25 7.12
N GLY A 248 30.06 -11.32 8.01
CA GLY A 248 31.43 -10.80 8.10
C GLY A 248 31.85 -10.01 6.86
N TRP A 249 30.91 -9.40 6.14
CA TRP A 249 31.23 -8.64 4.93
C TRP A 249 31.97 -7.35 5.30
N GLU A 250 33.10 -7.09 4.62
CA GLU A 250 33.76 -5.79 4.72
C GLU A 250 32.82 -4.67 4.27
N MET A 251 32.71 -3.62 5.08
CA MET A 251 31.94 -2.42 4.79
C MET A 251 32.70 -1.53 3.80
N ASP A 252 32.70 -1.96 2.53
CA ASP A 252 33.27 -1.17 1.44
C ASP A 252 32.47 0.13 1.22
N VAL A 253 33.07 1.04 0.45
CA VAL A 253 32.48 2.37 0.20
C VAL A 253 31.09 2.26 -0.45
N VAL A 254 30.85 1.26 -1.30
CA VAL A 254 29.58 1.13 -2.03
C VAL A 254 28.46 0.69 -1.09
N LEU A 255 28.69 -0.38 -0.33
CA LEU A 255 27.70 -0.91 0.61
C LEU A 255 27.47 0.03 1.78
N GLY A 256 28.55 0.63 2.31
CA GLY A 256 28.46 1.62 3.38
C GLY A 256 27.67 2.87 2.96
N THR A 257 27.92 3.41 1.76
CA THR A 257 27.12 4.54 1.24
C THR A 257 25.63 4.19 1.13
N ALA A 258 25.31 2.99 0.62
CA ALA A 258 23.92 2.56 0.46
C ALA A 258 23.19 2.40 1.80
N LEU A 259 23.87 1.90 2.84
CA LEU A 259 23.32 1.81 4.19
C LEU A 259 23.11 3.18 4.82
N VAL A 260 24.09 4.09 4.66
CA VAL A 260 24.00 5.46 5.14
C VAL A 260 22.82 6.20 4.48
N ASP A 261 22.67 6.09 3.16
CA ASP A 261 21.55 6.70 2.42
C ASP A 261 20.20 6.10 2.84
N MET A 262 20.14 4.78 3.04
CA MET A 262 18.94 4.09 3.50
C MET A 262 18.51 4.57 4.89
N TYR A 263 19.42 4.54 5.88
CA TYR A 263 19.11 5.02 7.23
C TYR A 263 18.74 6.51 7.22
N GLY A 264 19.44 7.31 6.42
CA GLY A 264 19.17 8.73 6.27
C GLY A 264 17.75 9.03 5.77
N LYS A 265 17.34 8.42 4.66
CA LYS A 265 16.00 8.63 4.06
C LYS A 265 14.88 8.00 4.87
N CYS A 266 15.17 6.94 5.62
CA CYS A 266 14.22 6.33 6.56
C CYS A 266 14.11 7.07 7.90
N GLY A 267 14.76 8.23 8.08
CA GLY A 267 14.66 9.05 9.30
C GLY A 267 15.50 8.55 10.48
N LYS A 268 16.39 7.58 10.28
CA LYS A 268 17.29 7.00 11.30
C LYS A 268 18.72 7.52 11.14
N VAL A 269 18.88 8.85 11.09
CA VAL A 269 20.17 9.50 10.77
C VAL A 269 21.30 9.08 11.73
N SER A 270 21.01 8.89 13.01
CA SER A 270 21.98 8.43 14.02
C SER A 270 22.59 7.07 13.68
N ASP A 271 21.80 6.12 13.18
CA ASP A 271 22.28 4.80 12.75
C ASP A 271 23.14 4.93 11.48
N GLY A 272 22.74 5.82 10.56
CA GLY A 272 23.55 6.20 9.40
C GLY A 272 24.91 6.77 9.81
N MET A 273 24.96 7.67 10.80
CA MET A 273 26.22 8.20 11.33
C MET A 273 27.09 7.11 11.98
N HIS A 274 26.46 6.13 12.64
CA HIS A 274 27.18 4.99 13.21
C HIS A 274 27.83 4.14 12.11
N VAL A 275 27.10 3.84 11.03
CA VAL A 275 27.66 3.16 9.85
C VAL A 275 28.82 3.96 9.29
N PHE A 276 28.63 5.26 9.07
CA PHE A 276 29.65 6.16 8.55
C PHE A 276 30.94 6.14 9.39
N SER A 277 30.80 6.18 10.73
CA SER A 277 31.96 6.18 11.64
C SER A 277 32.78 4.89 11.57
N LYS A 278 32.13 3.75 11.29
CA LYS A 278 32.79 2.44 11.13
C LYS A 278 33.43 2.20 9.77
N MET A 279 33.14 3.04 8.76
CA MET A 279 33.73 2.89 7.42
C MET A 279 35.22 3.27 7.43
N ALA A 280 36.07 2.36 6.94
CA ALA A 280 37.52 2.59 6.84
C ALA A 280 37.91 3.57 5.73
N LYS A 281 37.14 3.57 4.63
CA LYS A 281 37.31 4.50 3.51
C LYS A 281 36.00 5.24 3.27
N ARG A 282 36.10 6.54 2.98
CA ARG A 282 34.98 7.43 2.72
C ARG A 282 35.32 8.28 1.51
N ASN A 283 34.31 8.59 0.71
CA ASN A 283 34.45 9.47 -0.44
C ASN A 283 33.34 10.52 -0.44
N VAL A 284 33.37 11.44 -1.39
CA VAL A 284 32.37 12.52 -1.50
C VAL A 284 30.93 12.01 -1.43
N TYR A 285 30.62 10.86 -2.03
CA TYR A 285 29.27 10.27 -1.99
C TYR A 285 28.83 9.88 -0.58
N THR A 286 29.71 9.27 0.24
CA THR A 286 29.38 8.94 1.65
C THR A 286 29.08 10.19 2.48
N TRP A 287 29.83 11.28 2.26
CA TRP A 287 29.60 12.55 2.94
C TRP A 287 28.29 13.19 2.51
N ASN A 288 28.01 13.18 1.21
CA ASN A 288 26.76 13.69 0.64
C ASN A 288 25.54 12.96 1.21
N SER A 289 25.60 11.63 1.40
CA SER A 289 24.51 10.87 2.02
C SER A 289 24.23 11.31 3.46
N ILE A 290 25.24 11.59 4.29
CA ILE A 290 25.01 12.10 5.66
C ILE A 290 24.51 13.54 5.66
N ILE A 291 25.13 14.43 4.89
CA ILE A 291 24.74 15.84 4.83
C ILE A 291 23.30 15.96 4.30
N GLY A 292 22.95 15.18 3.27
CA GLY A 292 21.59 15.09 2.73
C GLY A 292 20.59 14.51 3.73
N ALA A 293 20.96 13.47 4.48
CA ALA A 293 20.12 12.91 5.54
C ALA A 293 19.79 13.94 6.64
N LEU A 294 20.80 14.71 7.05
CA LEU A 294 20.61 15.80 8.02
C LEU A 294 19.73 16.93 7.47
N ALA A 295 19.88 17.26 6.19
CA ALA A 295 19.03 18.24 5.51
C ALA A 295 17.55 17.79 5.47
N LEU A 296 17.30 16.49 5.24
CA LEU A 296 15.95 15.90 5.26
C LEU A 296 15.36 15.87 6.68
N ALA A 297 16.19 15.61 7.70
CA ALA A 297 15.80 15.68 9.10
C ALA A 297 15.61 17.11 9.64
N GLN A 298 15.73 18.13 8.78
CA GLN A 298 15.63 19.56 9.12
C GLN A 298 16.67 20.05 10.14
N ASP A 299 17.76 19.31 10.36
CA ASP A 299 18.87 19.72 11.22
C ASP A 299 19.95 20.44 10.40
N GLY A 300 19.62 21.66 9.94
CA GLY A 300 20.51 22.45 9.11
C GLY A 300 21.81 22.86 9.80
N LYS A 301 21.80 23.00 11.14
CA LYS A 301 22.98 23.35 11.92
C LYS A 301 24.01 22.22 11.90
N THR A 302 23.57 20.99 12.19
CA THR A 302 24.45 19.83 12.15
C THR A 302 24.89 19.55 10.72
N ALA A 303 24.01 19.69 9.71
CA ALA A 303 24.39 19.54 8.31
C ALA A 303 25.58 20.46 7.91
N LEU A 304 25.55 21.73 8.33
CA LEU A 304 26.64 22.69 8.08
C LEU A 304 27.93 22.38 8.86
N GLN A 305 27.81 21.84 10.08
CA GLN A 305 28.97 21.34 10.83
C GLN A 305 29.64 20.17 10.11
N TRP A 306 28.85 19.25 9.58
CA TRP A 306 29.34 18.12 8.79
C TRP A 306 29.94 18.54 7.45
N PHE A 307 29.38 19.56 6.80
CA PHE A 307 29.99 20.17 5.61
C PHE A 307 31.35 20.79 5.92
N SER A 308 31.45 21.56 7.01
CA SER A 308 32.72 22.15 7.45
C SER A 308 33.75 21.06 7.78
N ARG A 309 33.31 19.97 8.43
CA ARG A 309 34.15 18.82 8.73
C ARG A 309 34.65 18.13 7.46
N MET A 310 33.80 17.93 6.47
CA MET A 310 34.17 17.35 5.17
C MET A 310 35.32 18.14 4.52
N GLN A 311 35.23 19.48 4.55
CA GLN A 311 36.28 20.35 4.02
C GLN A 311 37.58 20.25 4.83
N ASN A 312 37.49 20.23 6.17
CA ASN A 312 38.64 20.08 7.06
C ASN A 312 39.34 18.71 6.89
N ASP A 313 38.59 17.67 6.58
CA ASP A 313 39.11 16.32 6.27
C ASP A 313 39.72 16.26 4.83
N GLY A 314 39.79 17.40 4.13
CA GLY A 314 40.39 17.51 2.79
C GLY A 314 39.54 16.94 1.66
N VAL A 315 38.27 16.65 1.90
CA VAL A 315 37.35 16.13 0.87
C VAL A 315 36.70 17.31 0.16
N GLN A 316 37.02 17.46 -1.13
CA GLN A 316 36.49 18.52 -1.98
C GLN A 316 34.96 18.35 -2.17
N PRO A 317 34.15 19.38 -1.85
CA PRO A 317 32.73 19.39 -2.19
C PRO A 317 32.46 19.25 -3.68
N ASP A 318 31.43 18.49 -4.04
CA ASP A 318 30.94 18.41 -5.43
C ASP A 318 29.57 19.10 -5.59
N GLU A 319 29.05 19.07 -6.81
CA GLU A 319 27.72 19.61 -7.14
C GLU A 319 26.62 19.05 -6.22
N VAL A 320 26.70 17.76 -5.87
CA VAL A 320 25.69 17.12 -5.02
C VAL A 320 25.83 17.58 -3.56
N THR A 321 27.06 17.76 -3.06
CA THR A 321 27.32 18.33 -1.74
C THR A 321 26.64 19.67 -1.59
N LEU A 322 26.81 20.54 -2.59
CA LEU A 322 26.27 21.89 -2.55
C LEU A 322 24.73 21.90 -2.57
N ILE A 323 24.10 21.02 -3.35
CA ILE A 323 22.63 20.82 -3.30
C ILE A 323 22.18 20.46 -1.88
N CYS A 324 22.82 19.46 -1.24
CA CYS A 324 22.45 19.02 0.11
C CYS A 324 22.58 20.16 1.14
N VAL A 325 23.66 20.94 1.06
CA VAL A 325 23.91 22.07 1.98
C VAL A 325 22.91 23.21 1.75
N LEU A 326 22.63 23.58 0.51
CA LEU A 326 21.65 24.63 0.20
C LEU A 326 20.23 24.21 0.60
N CYS A 327 19.86 22.94 0.42
CA CYS A 327 18.61 22.39 0.95
C CYS A 327 18.55 22.45 2.48
N ALA A 328 19.66 22.13 3.18
CA ALA A 328 19.74 22.26 4.63
C ALA A 328 19.55 23.71 5.09
N CYS A 329 20.16 24.67 4.39
CA CYS A 329 19.95 26.10 4.61
C CYS A 329 18.49 26.49 4.36
N ALA A 330 17.87 26.01 3.27
CA ALA A 330 16.48 26.29 2.92
C ALA A 330 15.50 25.81 4.00
N HIS A 331 15.74 24.62 4.56
CA HIS A 331 14.91 24.05 5.61
C HIS A 331 15.10 24.72 6.97
N ALA A 332 16.32 25.17 7.29
CA ALA A 332 16.64 25.85 8.55
C ALA A 332 16.49 27.38 8.49
N GLY A 333 16.18 27.96 7.32
CA GLY A 333 16.06 29.41 7.12
C GLY A 333 17.39 30.18 7.17
N PHE A 334 18.53 29.52 6.94
CA PHE A 334 19.86 30.15 7.00
C PHE A 334 20.23 30.89 5.71
N VAL A 335 19.52 31.98 5.42
CA VAL A 335 19.64 32.77 4.18
C VAL A 335 21.06 33.28 3.95
N ASP A 336 21.67 33.92 4.94
CA ASP A 336 22.98 34.56 4.79
C ASP A 336 24.08 33.53 4.51
N ILE A 337 24.02 32.39 5.20
CA ILE A 337 24.96 31.29 5.02
C ILE A 337 24.77 30.67 3.62
N GLY A 338 23.52 30.39 3.23
CA GLY A 338 23.20 29.85 1.91
C GLY A 338 23.70 30.76 0.77
N ARG A 339 23.48 32.08 0.88
CA ARG A 339 24.01 33.07 -0.08
C ARG A 339 25.53 33.08 -0.14
N LYS A 340 26.19 33.07 1.01
CA LYS A 340 27.66 33.07 1.08
C LYS A 340 28.22 31.84 0.36
N ILE A 341 27.70 30.65 0.66
CA ILE A 341 28.15 29.40 0.06
C ILE A 341 27.85 29.39 -1.45
N PHE A 342 26.67 29.83 -1.87
CA PHE A 342 26.31 29.91 -3.29
C PHE A 342 27.20 30.89 -4.08
N ASN A 343 27.51 32.05 -3.50
CA ASN A 343 28.40 33.03 -4.14
C ASN A 343 29.83 32.51 -4.29
N LEU A 344 30.36 31.77 -3.30
CA LEU A 344 31.66 31.09 -3.42
C LEU A 344 31.65 30.07 -4.57
N ALA A 345 30.53 29.36 -4.76
CA ALA A 345 30.37 28.45 -5.90
C ALA A 345 30.38 29.18 -7.25
N ILE A 346 29.69 30.33 -7.36
CA ILE A 346 29.74 31.18 -8.57
C ILE A 346 31.17 31.65 -8.86
N GLN A 347 31.91 32.04 -7.82
CA GLN A 347 33.30 32.47 -7.92
C GLN A 347 34.27 31.34 -8.31
N GLY A 348 33.80 30.09 -8.37
CA GLY A 348 34.59 28.93 -8.80
C GLY A 348 35.43 28.30 -7.69
N GLU A 349 35.23 28.68 -6.43
CA GLU A 349 36.01 28.17 -5.27
C GLU A 349 35.92 26.65 -5.11
N TYR A 350 34.81 26.04 -5.52
CA TYR A 350 34.61 24.59 -5.45
C TYR A 350 35.01 23.85 -6.75
N GLY A 351 35.56 24.56 -7.75
CA GLY A 351 36.02 23.96 -9.00
C GLY A 351 34.92 23.55 -9.99
N PHE A 352 33.67 23.93 -9.74
CA PHE A 352 32.55 23.76 -10.66
C PHE A 352 31.63 25.00 -10.62
N GLN A 353 30.83 25.16 -11.68
CA GLN A 353 29.85 26.25 -11.79
C GLN A 353 28.46 25.76 -11.39
N PRO A 354 27.66 26.57 -10.66
CA PRO A 354 26.31 26.17 -10.26
C PRO A 354 25.40 25.86 -11.46
N GLY A 355 24.93 24.62 -11.56
CA GLY A 355 23.86 24.23 -12.49
C GLY A 355 22.44 24.56 -12.00
N ILE A 356 21.44 24.31 -12.85
CA ILE A 356 20.00 24.62 -12.62
C ILE A 356 19.46 24.17 -11.26
N LYS A 357 19.90 23.01 -10.74
CA LYS A 357 19.46 22.48 -9.45
C LYS A 357 19.89 23.35 -8.27
N HIS A 358 21.10 23.92 -8.32
CA HIS A 358 21.61 24.80 -7.27
C HIS A 358 20.83 26.12 -7.23
N PHE A 359 20.52 26.68 -8.40
CA PHE A 359 19.63 27.84 -8.51
C PHE A 359 18.24 27.52 -7.96
N GLY A 360 17.69 26.35 -8.25
CA GLY A 360 16.44 25.88 -7.65
C GLY A 360 16.48 25.85 -6.11
N CYS A 361 17.55 25.35 -5.50
CA CYS A 361 17.73 25.37 -4.04
C CYS A 361 17.79 26.80 -3.48
N MET A 362 18.43 27.73 -4.20
CA MET A 362 18.47 29.15 -3.80
C MET A 362 17.09 29.81 -3.90
N VAL A 363 16.34 29.53 -4.97
CA VAL A 363 14.96 30.01 -5.12
C VAL A 363 14.09 29.48 -3.98
N ASP A 364 14.21 28.19 -3.63
CA ASP A 364 13.47 27.59 -2.51
C ASP A 364 13.82 28.25 -1.16
N LEU A 365 15.11 28.43 -0.86
CA LEU A 365 15.59 29.12 0.34
C LEU A 365 15.00 30.53 0.45
N LEU A 366 15.13 31.33 -0.61
CA LEU A 366 14.68 32.72 -0.62
C LEU A 366 13.15 32.82 -0.59
N SER A 367 12.45 31.90 -1.25
CA SER A 367 10.98 31.85 -1.28
C SER A 367 10.41 31.49 0.09
N ARG A 368 11.00 30.52 0.81
CA ARG A 368 10.56 30.12 2.15
C ARG A 368 10.85 31.18 3.21
N SER A 369 12.00 31.83 3.13
CA SER A 369 12.33 32.99 3.98
C SER A 369 11.64 34.28 3.49
N GLY A 370 10.96 34.19 2.35
CA GLY A 370 10.19 35.19 1.61
C GLY A 370 10.90 36.50 1.28
N HIS A 371 12.17 36.37 0.91
CA HIS A 371 12.83 37.35 0.06
C HIS A 371 12.40 37.12 -1.40
N LEU A 372 11.12 37.39 -1.71
CA LEU A 372 10.51 37.03 -3.00
C LEU A 372 11.14 37.79 -4.18
N ASP A 373 11.42 39.08 -4.03
CA ASP A 373 12.12 39.87 -5.06
C ASP A 373 13.49 39.30 -5.38
N ASP A 374 14.21 38.85 -4.36
CA ASP A 374 15.53 38.26 -4.52
C ASP A 374 15.44 36.87 -5.16
N ALA A 375 14.41 36.08 -4.80
CA ALA A 375 14.13 34.80 -5.43
C ALA A 375 13.81 34.97 -6.92
N PHE A 376 13.01 35.98 -7.28
CA PHE A 376 12.68 36.32 -8.65
C PHE A 376 13.93 36.77 -9.43
N ARG A 377 14.77 37.65 -8.85
CA ARG A 377 16.05 38.03 -9.48
C ARG A 377 16.97 36.84 -9.73
N VAL A 378 16.99 35.84 -8.84
CA VAL A 378 17.76 34.59 -9.07
C VAL A 378 17.20 33.80 -10.27
N VAL A 379 15.88 33.77 -10.46
CA VAL A 379 15.24 33.16 -11.64
C VAL A 379 15.54 33.92 -12.93
N GLU A 380 15.65 35.26 -12.87
CA GLU A 380 15.99 36.07 -14.07
C GLU A 380 17.47 35.99 -14.44
N THR A 381 18.36 35.89 -13.45
CA THR A 381 19.81 35.96 -13.65
C THR A 381 20.48 34.60 -13.85
N MET A 382 19.72 33.50 -13.76
CA MET A 382 20.29 32.16 -13.90
C MET A 382 20.76 31.87 -15.36
N PRO A 383 21.87 31.12 -15.56
CA PRO A 383 22.46 30.92 -16.90
C PRO A 383 21.65 30.05 -17.86
N SER A 384 20.63 29.37 -17.36
CA SER A 384 19.85 28.36 -18.11
C SER A 384 18.36 28.67 -17.98
N GLN A 385 17.54 28.29 -18.96
CA GLN A 385 16.11 28.57 -18.86
C GLN A 385 15.50 27.85 -17.64
N PRO A 386 14.70 28.57 -16.81
CA PRO A 386 14.06 27.96 -15.66
C PRO A 386 13.01 26.94 -16.10
N ASN A 387 13.06 25.75 -15.50
CA ASN A 387 12.09 24.68 -15.75
C ASN A 387 10.89 24.78 -14.79
N ALA A 388 9.85 23.96 -15.01
CA ALA A 388 8.62 23.99 -14.21
C ALA A 388 8.87 23.82 -12.71
N VAL A 389 9.88 23.05 -12.31
CA VAL A 389 10.23 22.85 -10.89
C VAL A 389 10.64 24.16 -10.22
N ILE A 390 11.47 24.98 -10.88
CA ILE A 390 11.95 26.26 -10.32
C ILE A 390 10.79 27.25 -10.16
N TRP A 391 9.96 27.38 -11.19
CA TRP A 391 8.77 28.22 -11.12
C TRP A 391 7.79 27.75 -10.03
N GLY A 392 7.63 26.43 -9.86
CA GLY A 392 6.82 25.85 -8.77
C GLY A 392 7.36 26.18 -7.37
N LEU A 393 8.69 26.19 -7.18
CA LEU A 393 9.31 26.58 -5.91
C LEU A 393 9.06 28.05 -5.57
N LEU A 394 9.16 28.94 -6.57
CA LEU A 394 8.85 30.37 -6.39
C LEU A 394 7.37 30.60 -6.08
N LEU A 395 6.47 29.91 -6.80
CA LEU A 395 5.02 30.00 -6.60
C LEU A 395 4.61 29.60 -5.18
N ARG A 396 5.23 28.57 -4.61
CA ARG A 396 4.99 28.16 -3.22
C ARG A 396 5.26 29.31 -2.24
N GLY A 397 6.35 30.05 -2.43
CA GLY A 397 6.66 31.24 -1.62
C GLY A 397 5.69 32.39 -1.84
N CYS A 398 5.32 32.66 -3.09
CA CYS A 398 4.39 33.74 -3.45
C CYS A 398 3.01 33.52 -2.81
N ARG A 399 2.48 32.28 -2.87
CA ARG A 399 1.19 31.92 -2.26
C ARG A 399 1.21 31.99 -0.74
N ALA A 400 2.30 31.58 -0.09
CA ALA A 400 2.43 31.63 1.37
C ALA A 400 2.36 33.06 1.92
N ARG A 401 2.67 34.08 1.10
CA ARG A 401 2.66 35.49 1.50
C ARG A 401 1.60 36.35 0.80
N GLY A 402 0.80 35.76 -0.09
CA GLY A 402 -0.30 36.45 -0.78
C GLY A 402 0.12 37.45 -1.86
N ASP A 403 1.30 37.28 -2.49
CA ASP A 403 1.72 38.13 -3.61
C ASP A 403 0.98 37.73 -4.89
N SER A 404 -0.11 38.43 -5.20
CA SER A 404 -1.02 38.10 -6.30
C SER A 404 -0.43 38.33 -7.68
N TRP A 405 0.33 39.43 -7.87
CA TRP A 405 0.93 39.79 -9.15
C TRP A 405 2.03 38.79 -9.55
N LEU A 406 2.93 38.47 -8.62
CA LEU A 406 4.01 37.53 -8.89
C LEU A 406 3.46 36.11 -9.07
N SER A 407 2.43 35.72 -8.31
CA SER A 407 1.76 34.41 -8.46
C SER A 407 1.11 34.24 -9.84
N GLU A 408 0.48 35.29 -10.39
CA GLU A 408 -0.07 35.28 -11.75
C GLU A 408 1.04 35.07 -12.78
N HIS A 409 2.10 35.88 -12.72
CA HIS A 409 3.23 35.81 -13.65
C HIS A 409 3.88 34.42 -13.67
N VAL A 410 4.15 33.86 -12.48
CA VAL A 410 4.77 32.54 -12.33
C VAL A 410 3.86 31.43 -12.87
N THR A 411 2.56 31.50 -12.60
CA THR A 411 1.60 30.48 -13.06
C THR A 411 1.41 30.52 -14.58
N MET A 412 1.44 31.69 -15.20
CA MET A 412 1.47 31.80 -16.67
C MET A 412 2.71 31.14 -17.27
N ARG A 413 3.90 31.33 -16.69
CA ARG A 413 5.13 30.65 -17.14
C ARG A 413 5.03 29.12 -17.01
N LEU A 414 4.40 28.61 -15.95
CA LEU A 414 4.15 27.17 -15.79
C LEU A 414 3.22 26.60 -16.87
N VAL A 415 2.20 27.36 -17.28
CA VAL A 415 1.29 26.99 -18.38
C VAL A 415 2.01 26.98 -19.73
N GLU A 416 2.92 27.92 -19.96
CA GLU A 416 3.73 27.96 -21.19
C GLU A 416 4.71 26.78 -21.28
N LEU A 417 5.33 26.41 -20.15
CA LEU A 417 6.32 25.33 -20.08
C LEU A 417 5.69 23.93 -20.11
N GLU A 418 4.55 23.74 -19.46
CA GLU A 418 3.84 22.46 -19.40
C GLU A 418 2.39 22.61 -19.90
N PRO A 419 2.19 22.79 -21.22
CA PRO A 419 0.88 23.09 -21.80
C PRO A 419 -0.12 21.92 -21.72
N GLU A 420 0.34 20.73 -21.36
CA GLU A 420 -0.48 19.52 -21.17
C GLU A 420 -0.86 19.27 -19.70
N ASN A 421 -0.35 20.09 -18.76
CA ASN A 421 -0.59 19.90 -17.33
C ASN A 421 -1.83 20.68 -16.87
N ALA A 422 -2.95 19.97 -16.70
CA ALA A 422 -4.23 20.57 -16.32
C ALA A 422 -4.20 21.33 -14.97
N SER A 423 -3.31 20.95 -14.04
CA SER A 423 -3.23 21.57 -12.73
C SER A 423 -2.81 23.05 -12.77
N HIS A 424 -1.94 23.43 -13.71
CA HIS A 424 -1.47 24.81 -13.87
C HIS A 424 -2.57 25.74 -14.37
N TYR A 425 -3.43 25.25 -15.26
CA TYR A 425 -4.60 25.99 -15.76
C TYR A 425 -5.63 26.25 -14.68
N VAL A 426 -5.92 25.23 -13.86
CA VAL A 426 -6.82 25.37 -12.71
C VAL A 426 -6.26 26.37 -11.70
N LEU A 427 -4.96 26.32 -11.44
CA LEU A 427 -4.31 27.25 -10.53
C LEU A 427 -4.39 28.70 -11.02
N LEU A 428 -4.14 28.95 -12.32
CA LEU A 428 -4.24 30.28 -12.91
C LEU A 428 -5.67 30.82 -12.85
N SER A 429 -6.66 29.96 -13.12
CA SER A 429 -8.07 30.31 -12.98
C SER A 429 -8.45 30.70 -11.55
N ASN A 430 -7.91 30.00 -10.54
CA ASN A 430 -8.16 30.31 -9.14
C ASN A 430 -7.55 31.67 -8.75
N LEU A 431 -6.34 31.99 -9.22
CA LEU A 431 -5.69 33.29 -8.97
C LEU A 431 -6.49 34.45 -9.59
N TYR A 432 -7.06 34.26 -10.78
CA TYR A 432 -7.96 35.24 -11.39
C TYR A 432 -9.27 35.41 -10.61
N ALA A 433 -9.85 34.32 -10.11
CA ALA A 433 -11.03 34.37 -9.24
C ALA A 433 -10.75 35.12 -7.92
N GLU A 434 -9.61 34.86 -7.28
CA GLU A 434 -9.18 35.50 -6.02
C GLU A 434 -9.00 37.03 -6.16
N THR A 435 -8.64 37.51 -7.36
CA THR A 435 -8.46 38.94 -7.66
C THR A 435 -9.73 39.59 -8.26
N GLY A 436 -10.86 38.87 -8.33
CA GLY A 436 -12.13 39.37 -8.86
C GLY A 436 -12.25 39.39 -10.39
N ARG A 437 -11.27 38.84 -11.10
CA ARG A 437 -11.16 38.78 -12.57
C ARG A 437 -11.87 37.53 -13.13
N TRP A 438 -13.18 37.45 -12.91
CA TRP A 438 -13.98 36.25 -13.22
C TRP A 438 -14.09 35.93 -14.71
N GLN A 439 -14.04 36.93 -15.58
CA GLN A 439 -14.08 36.73 -17.04
C GLN A 439 -12.82 36.03 -17.53
N GLU A 440 -11.65 36.44 -17.06
CA GLU A 440 -10.38 35.79 -17.39
C GLU A 440 -10.29 34.38 -16.80
N ALA A 441 -10.79 34.16 -15.58
CA ALA A 441 -10.86 32.83 -14.95
C ALA A 441 -11.67 31.83 -15.81
N GLN A 442 -12.85 32.23 -16.28
CA GLN A 442 -13.67 31.40 -17.18
C GLN A 442 -13.00 31.18 -18.54
N GLY A 443 -12.33 32.21 -19.08
CA GLY A 443 -11.57 32.11 -20.33
C GLY A 443 -10.46 31.05 -20.27
N ILE A 444 -9.73 30.96 -19.16
CA ILE A 444 -8.67 29.97 -18.95
C ILE A 444 -9.23 28.54 -18.89
N LEU A 445 -10.33 28.31 -18.16
CA LEU A 445 -10.97 26.99 -18.08
C LEU A 445 -11.57 26.54 -19.42
N HIS A 446 -12.12 27.49 -20.19
CA HIS A 446 -12.56 27.23 -21.55
C HIS A 446 -11.39 26.83 -22.46
N TRP A 447 -10.25 27.52 -22.36
CA TRP A 447 -9.05 27.20 -23.14
C TRP A 447 -8.47 25.82 -22.78
N MET A 448 -8.47 25.46 -21.49
CA MET A 448 -8.11 24.13 -20.99
C MET A 448 -9.02 23.04 -21.58
N LYS A 449 -10.35 23.26 -21.58
CA LYS A 449 -11.33 22.30 -22.13
C LYS A 449 -11.19 22.15 -23.65
N LYS A 450 -10.91 23.23 -24.38
CA LYS A 450 -10.66 23.21 -25.84
C LYS A 450 -9.43 22.38 -26.21
N LYS A 451 -8.43 22.29 -25.33
CA LYS A 451 -7.24 21.44 -25.49
C LYS A 451 -7.47 19.97 -25.14
N GLY A 452 -8.65 19.58 -24.65
CA GLY A 452 -8.95 18.20 -24.26
C GLY A 452 -8.36 17.78 -22.92
N LEU A 453 -7.83 18.72 -22.13
CA LEU A 453 -7.26 18.46 -20.81
C LEU A 453 -8.36 18.26 -19.77
N ARG A 454 -8.22 17.24 -18.92
CA ARG A 454 -9.16 16.92 -17.84
C ARG A 454 -8.55 17.34 -16.49
N LYS A 455 -9.36 17.93 -15.63
CA LYS A 455 -8.97 18.31 -14.27
C LYS A 455 -8.77 17.04 -13.44
N ASP A 456 -7.59 16.87 -12.85
CA ASP A 456 -7.38 15.85 -11.82
C ASP A 456 -8.18 16.21 -10.55
N ALA A 457 -8.86 15.23 -9.97
CA ALA A 457 -9.73 15.43 -8.82
C ALA A 457 -8.91 15.63 -7.53
N GLY A 458 -8.70 16.89 -7.15
CA GLY A 458 -8.22 17.27 -5.82
C GLY A 458 -9.39 17.67 -4.92
N TRP A 459 -9.43 17.15 -3.69
CA TRP A 459 -10.45 17.51 -2.70
C TRP A 459 -9.87 18.47 -1.66
N SER A 460 -10.57 19.57 -1.42
CA SER A 460 -10.35 20.44 -0.25
C SER A 460 -11.70 20.81 0.34
N LEU A 461 -11.85 20.60 1.64
CA LEU A 461 -13.06 20.88 2.40
C LEU A 461 -13.24 22.40 2.57
N ARG A 462 -14.32 22.97 2.01
CA ARG A 462 -14.86 24.26 2.47
C ARG A 462 -16.38 24.16 2.54
N MET A 463 -16.90 24.45 3.73
CA MET A 463 -18.33 24.55 3.98
C MET A 463 -18.93 25.67 3.14
N LEU A 464 -20.06 25.40 2.48
CA LEU A 464 -20.93 26.44 1.95
C LEU A 464 -22.35 26.15 2.42
N GLU A 465 -22.80 27.06 3.28
CA GLU A 465 -24.17 27.22 3.72
C GLU A 465 -25.08 27.65 2.55
N ASP A 466 -26.34 27.30 2.75
CA ASP A 466 -27.53 27.45 1.93
C ASP A 466 -27.81 28.89 1.43
N LYS A 467 -28.29 29.01 0.18
CA LYS A 467 -29.59 29.66 -0.12
C LYS A 467 -30.02 29.54 -1.59
N SER A 468 -31.08 28.76 -1.73
CA SER A 468 -32.19 28.85 -2.70
C SER A 468 -32.33 30.14 -3.54
N LYS A 469 -32.51 29.96 -4.86
CA LYS A 469 -33.61 30.55 -5.67
C LYS A 469 -33.64 29.96 -7.09
N LYS A 470 -34.75 29.28 -7.41
CA LYS A 470 -35.13 28.86 -8.78
C LYS A 470 -35.75 30.04 -9.53
N TYR A 471 -35.47 30.17 -10.82
CA TYR A 471 -36.47 30.53 -11.84
C TYR A 471 -36.09 29.90 -13.19
N THR A 472 -37.10 29.35 -13.84
CA THR A 472 -37.11 28.64 -15.12
C THR A 472 -37.28 29.60 -16.30
N THR A 473 -36.81 29.23 -17.50
CA THR A 473 -37.62 29.19 -18.74
C THR A 473 -36.84 28.56 -19.90
N ASP A 474 -37.44 27.51 -20.45
CA ASP A 474 -37.39 26.98 -21.82
C ASP A 474 -36.08 26.49 -22.47
N GLY A 475 -36.09 25.18 -22.80
CA GLY A 475 -35.56 24.69 -24.07
C GLY A 475 -34.29 23.83 -24.02
N CYS A 476 -34.42 22.58 -23.56
CA CYS A 476 -33.59 21.41 -23.93
C CYS A 476 -32.06 21.63 -24.12
N LEU A 477 -31.31 21.42 -23.04
CA LEU A 477 -29.94 20.86 -23.07
C LEU A 477 -29.81 19.92 -21.86
N LEU A 478 -29.41 18.67 -22.11
CA LEU A 478 -29.05 17.70 -21.06
C LEU A 478 -27.89 18.28 -20.24
N GLU A 479 -28.21 18.84 -19.07
CA GLU A 479 -27.25 19.24 -18.06
C GLU A 479 -26.56 17.98 -17.50
N TYR A 480 -25.31 17.76 -17.88
CA TYR A 480 -24.41 16.97 -17.04
C TYR A 480 -24.11 17.79 -15.78
N ASN A 481 -24.94 17.61 -14.75
CA ASN A 481 -24.60 17.98 -13.39
C ASN A 481 -23.27 17.29 -13.05
N MET A 482 -22.17 18.04 -13.01
CA MET A 482 -20.84 17.50 -12.68
C MET A 482 -20.65 17.29 -11.18
N ALA A 483 -21.57 17.77 -10.34
CA ALA A 483 -21.65 17.37 -8.94
C ALA A 483 -22.36 16.00 -8.88
N PRO A 484 -21.81 15.00 -8.15
CA PRO A 484 -22.58 13.80 -7.87
C PRO A 484 -23.90 14.21 -7.22
N PRO A 485 -25.02 13.59 -7.61
CA PRO A 485 -26.32 13.92 -7.04
C PRO A 485 -26.28 13.72 -5.52
N THR A 486 -26.95 14.59 -4.77
CA THR A 486 -27.20 14.38 -3.34
C THR A 486 -27.85 13.01 -3.17
N PRO A 487 -27.40 12.17 -2.22
CA PRO A 487 -27.98 10.84 -2.03
C PRO A 487 -29.48 10.95 -1.77
N ARG A 488 -30.29 10.16 -2.49
CA ARG A 488 -31.73 10.06 -2.18
C ARG A 488 -31.89 9.36 -0.84
N LEU A 489 -32.51 10.02 0.13
CA LEU A 489 -32.86 9.38 1.40
C LEU A 489 -34.02 8.38 1.18
N VAL A 490 -33.72 7.09 1.31
CA VAL A 490 -34.67 5.99 1.03
C VAL A 490 -35.38 5.55 2.30
N VAL A 491 -34.60 5.35 3.38
CA VAL A 491 -35.11 4.99 4.69
C VAL A 491 -34.69 6.10 5.66
N PRO A 492 -35.59 7.04 5.99
CA PRO A 492 -35.35 8.04 7.03
C PRO A 492 -35.60 7.44 8.42
N ILE A 493 -34.77 7.79 9.40
CA ILE A 493 -34.96 7.40 10.80
C ILE A 493 -35.22 8.60 11.69
N ASP A 494 -36.19 8.43 12.58
CA ASP A 494 -36.47 9.36 13.67
C ASP A 494 -36.10 8.66 14.99
N VAL A 495 -34.95 9.02 15.57
CA VAL A 495 -34.44 8.41 16.81
C VAL A 495 -35.35 8.63 18.02
N SER A 496 -36.31 9.57 17.94
CA SER A 496 -37.30 9.78 18.99
C SER A 496 -38.46 8.78 18.96
N LYS A 497 -38.56 7.96 17.91
CA LYS A 497 -39.64 6.99 17.69
C LYS A 497 -39.14 5.57 17.84
N LYS A 498 -40.04 4.69 18.27
CA LYS A 498 -39.75 3.25 18.34
C LYS A 498 -39.60 2.66 16.93
N PRO A 499 -38.91 1.52 16.78
CA PRO A 499 -38.72 0.86 15.49
C PRO A 499 -40.01 0.58 14.72
N TRP A 500 -41.08 0.18 15.41
CA TRP A 500 -42.41 -0.08 14.81
C TRP A 500 -43.24 1.20 14.56
N GLU A 501 -42.77 2.37 14.99
CA GLU A 501 -43.40 3.68 14.77
C GLU A 501 -42.70 4.48 13.66
N GLN A 502 -41.62 3.92 13.08
CA GLN A 502 -40.89 4.56 12.00
C GLN A 502 -41.76 4.73 10.76
N LYS A 503 -41.53 5.84 10.03
CA LYS A 503 -42.31 6.16 8.82
C LYS A 503 -42.18 5.08 7.75
N VAL A 504 -40.98 4.55 7.59
CA VAL A 504 -40.69 3.39 6.75
C VAL A 504 -40.54 2.20 7.70
N PRO A 505 -41.33 1.12 7.52
CA PRO A 505 -41.33 0.00 8.45
C PRO A 505 -40.01 -0.78 8.36
N LEU A 506 -39.42 -1.08 9.52
CA LEU A 506 -38.23 -1.91 9.65
C LEU A 506 -38.60 -3.40 9.72
N HIS A 507 -37.60 -4.29 9.67
CA HIS A 507 -37.81 -5.72 9.93
C HIS A 507 -36.68 -6.29 10.80
N ASN A 508 -36.90 -7.39 11.50
CA ASN A 508 -35.89 -8.01 12.37
C ASN A 508 -35.74 -9.53 12.19
N ARG A 509 -36.22 -10.04 11.05
CA ARG A 509 -36.07 -11.45 10.63
C ARG A 509 -35.68 -11.52 9.16
N TRP A 510 -35.04 -12.62 8.77
CA TRP A 510 -34.79 -12.95 7.37
C TRP A 510 -35.87 -13.89 6.83
N HIS A 511 -36.54 -13.48 5.77
CA HIS A 511 -37.53 -14.31 5.07
C HIS A 511 -37.70 -13.83 3.61
N PRO A 512 -37.89 -14.74 2.62
CA PRO A 512 -38.06 -14.36 1.22
C PRO A 512 -39.28 -13.46 0.97
N ASP A 513 -40.37 -13.70 1.72
CA ASP A 513 -41.66 -13.05 1.48
C ASP A 513 -41.82 -11.67 2.17
N ILE A 514 -40.79 -11.15 2.86
CA ILE A 514 -40.86 -9.78 3.42
C ILE A 514 -40.85 -8.78 2.25
N PRO A 515 -41.91 -7.96 2.07
CA PRO A 515 -42.01 -7.08 0.91
C PRO A 515 -40.98 -5.94 0.98
N PRO A 516 -40.40 -5.53 -0.15
CA PRO A 516 -39.47 -4.40 -0.17
C PRO A 516 -40.17 -3.11 0.22
N VAL A 517 -39.47 -2.24 0.95
CA VAL A 517 -39.99 -0.94 1.39
C VAL A 517 -39.88 0.12 0.30
N ALA A 518 -38.86 0.03 -0.56
CA ALA A 518 -38.62 0.92 -1.68
C ALA A 518 -37.82 0.22 -2.79
N ASP A 519 -37.90 0.80 -3.99
CA ASP A 519 -37.08 0.43 -5.14
C ASP A 519 -35.87 1.37 -5.24
N VAL A 520 -34.74 0.82 -5.66
CA VAL A 520 -33.49 1.54 -5.95
C VAL A 520 -32.98 1.08 -7.31
N THR A 521 -32.65 2.04 -8.17
CA THR A 521 -32.09 1.74 -9.49
C THR A 521 -30.58 1.57 -9.38
N GLU A 522 -29.99 0.62 -10.08
CA GLU A 522 -28.54 0.46 -10.12
C GLU A 522 -27.85 1.76 -10.58
N GLY A 523 -26.67 2.02 -10.03
CA GLY A 523 -25.93 3.25 -10.26
C GLY A 523 -26.47 4.48 -9.50
N GLU A 524 -27.66 4.42 -8.89
CA GLU A 524 -28.19 5.47 -8.02
C GLU A 524 -27.36 5.58 -6.73
N LEU A 525 -27.05 6.82 -6.30
CA LEU A 525 -26.50 7.08 -4.97
C LEU A 525 -27.66 7.35 -4.00
N PHE A 526 -27.76 6.56 -2.94
CA PHE A 526 -28.87 6.62 -1.99
C PHE A 526 -28.40 6.49 -0.55
N ARG A 527 -29.21 6.99 0.39
CA ARG A 527 -28.94 6.96 1.84
C ARG A 527 -29.98 6.12 2.56
N VAL A 528 -29.50 5.26 3.45
CA VAL A 528 -30.28 4.44 4.37
C VAL A 528 -29.84 4.82 5.78
N GLU A 529 -30.78 5.32 6.57
CA GLU A 529 -30.57 5.57 8.00
C GLU A 529 -31.06 4.37 8.79
N MET A 530 -30.45 4.10 9.93
CA MET A 530 -30.81 3.00 10.81
C MET A 530 -30.71 3.40 12.28
N VAL A 531 -31.61 2.85 13.08
CA VAL A 531 -31.49 2.85 14.54
C VAL A 531 -30.40 1.85 14.96
N ASP A 532 -29.88 2.00 16.18
CA ASP A 532 -29.04 0.95 16.78
C ASP A 532 -29.78 -0.39 16.81
N TRP A 533 -29.05 -1.49 16.89
CA TRP A 533 -29.62 -2.83 16.76
C TRP A 533 -30.69 -3.18 17.79
N THR A 534 -30.69 -2.52 18.95
CA THR A 534 -31.71 -2.68 20.00
C THR A 534 -32.93 -1.80 19.79
N GLY A 535 -32.85 -0.80 18.91
CA GLY A 535 -33.93 0.13 18.62
C GLY A 535 -34.20 1.10 19.77
N GLY A 536 -33.15 1.64 20.39
CA GLY A 536 -33.20 2.63 21.47
C GLY A 536 -33.49 2.05 22.85
N ARG A 537 -33.14 0.77 23.11
CA ARG A 537 -33.33 0.17 24.44
C ARG A 537 -32.19 0.45 25.40
N VAL A 538 -31.01 0.76 24.89
CA VAL A 538 -29.84 1.14 25.68
C VAL A 538 -29.80 2.66 25.85
N SER A 539 -29.62 3.12 27.09
CA SER A 539 -29.61 4.54 27.43
C SER A 539 -28.19 5.08 27.61
N ASP A 540 -27.97 6.36 27.29
CA ASP A 540 -26.76 7.11 27.66
C ASP A 540 -26.79 7.43 29.16
N ASP A 541 -26.44 6.41 29.96
CA ASP A 541 -26.28 6.51 31.40
C ASP A 541 -25.16 5.58 31.90
N ASN A 542 -24.95 5.60 33.22
CA ASN A 542 -23.93 4.78 33.88
C ASN A 542 -24.48 3.48 34.50
N SER A 543 -25.72 3.09 34.19
CA SER A 543 -26.31 1.82 34.63
C SER A 543 -26.11 0.75 33.56
N ALA A 544 -25.88 -0.50 33.96
CA ALA A 544 -25.88 -1.64 33.04
C ALA A 544 -27.17 -2.48 33.15
N ASP A 545 -28.22 -1.95 33.80
CA ASP A 545 -29.50 -2.65 33.95
C ASP A 545 -30.19 -2.87 32.60
N ASP A 546 -30.11 -1.89 31.70
CA ASP A 546 -30.65 -2.00 30.34
C ASP A 546 -30.01 -3.14 29.56
N ILE A 547 -28.70 -3.35 29.69
CA ILE A 547 -27.98 -4.50 29.13
C ILE A 547 -28.39 -5.80 29.82
N LYS A 548 -28.45 -5.81 31.15
CA LYS A 548 -28.76 -7.01 31.94
C LYS A 548 -30.14 -7.58 31.60
N PHE A 549 -31.13 -6.71 31.43
CA PHE A 549 -32.52 -7.07 31.20
C PHE A 549 -32.95 -6.90 29.73
N LEU A 550 -32.00 -6.72 28.81
CA LEU A 550 -32.30 -6.58 27.39
C LEU A 550 -32.97 -7.84 26.85
N ASP A 551 -34.10 -7.67 26.17
CA ASP A 551 -34.77 -8.75 25.47
C ASP A 551 -34.10 -8.98 24.11
N LEU A 552 -33.24 -9.99 24.03
CA LEU A 552 -32.50 -10.32 22.81
C LEU A 552 -33.37 -10.92 21.68
N THR A 553 -34.68 -11.12 21.87
CA THR A 553 -35.58 -11.55 20.79
C THR A 553 -35.92 -10.44 19.80
N ILE A 554 -35.77 -9.17 20.22
CA ILE A 554 -36.06 -7.98 19.39
C ILE A 554 -35.03 -7.77 18.27
N THR A 555 -33.84 -8.36 18.43
CA THR A 555 -32.66 -8.02 17.65
C THR A 555 -32.68 -8.74 16.31
N HIS A 556 -32.24 -8.12 15.20
CA HIS A 556 -31.71 -6.75 15.01
C HIS A 556 -32.73 -5.95 14.18
N TYR A 557 -32.98 -4.68 14.50
CA TYR A 557 -33.84 -3.85 13.64
C TYR A 557 -33.10 -3.39 12.38
N LEU A 558 -33.50 -3.93 11.23
CA LEU A 558 -32.87 -3.69 9.94
C LEU A 558 -33.67 -2.70 9.09
N SER A 559 -32.93 -1.86 8.38
CA SER A 559 -33.45 -0.95 7.36
C SER A 559 -33.44 -1.63 6.00
N GLY A 560 -34.63 -1.76 5.41
CA GLY A 560 -34.88 -2.56 4.21
C GLY A 560 -36.16 -3.39 4.37
N PRO A 561 -36.43 -4.35 3.47
CA PRO A 561 -35.61 -4.68 2.32
C PRO A 561 -35.74 -3.67 1.16
N LEU A 562 -34.66 -3.45 0.42
CA LEU A 562 -34.62 -2.60 -0.75
C LEU A 562 -34.58 -3.46 -2.02
N ARG A 563 -35.54 -3.24 -2.90
CA ARG A 563 -35.59 -3.94 -4.20
C ARG A 563 -34.68 -3.22 -5.18
N ILE A 564 -33.64 -3.91 -5.64
CA ILE A 564 -32.68 -3.38 -6.60
C ILE A 564 -33.11 -3.78 -8.02
N VAL A 565 -33.19 -2.79 -8.90
CA VAL A 565 -33.53 -2.94 -10.32
C VAL A 565 -32.44 -2.36 -11.22
N ASP A 566 -32.30 -2.88 -12.43
CA ASP A 566 -31.42 -2.28 -13.44
C ASP A 566 -32.02 -0.99 -14.05
N ALA A 567 -31.28 -0.38 -14.99
CA ALA A 567 -31.71 0.84 -15.67
C ALA A 567 -33.05 0.70 -16.42
N GLU A 568 -33.41 -0.51 -16.83
CA GLU A 568 -34.68 -0.85 -17.50
C GLU A 568 -35.81 -1.21 -16.52
N GLY A 569 -35.53 -1.22 -15.21
CA GLY A 569 -36.49 -1.57 -14.15
C GLY A 569 -36.65 -3.08 -13.91
N VAL A 570 -35.77 -3.90 -14.48
CA VAL A 570 -35.75 -5.35 -14.28
C VAL A 570 -35.05 -5.66 -12.95
N PRO A 571 -35.69 -6.39 -12.03
CA PRO A 571 -35.09 -6.70 -10.74
C PRO A 571 -33.80 -7.53 -10.87
N ALA A 572 -32.89 -7.40 -9.90
CA ALA A 572 -31.85 -8.40 -9.68
C ALA A 572 -32.49 -9.79 -9.54
N ALA A 573 -31.93 -10.83 -10.17
CA ALA A 573 -32.53 -12.15 -10.20
C ALA A 573 -31.68 -13.16 -9.40
N PRO A 574 -32.28 -14.26 -8.89
CA PRO A 574 -31.52 -15.34 -8.27
C PRO A 574 -30.35 -15.82 -9.14
N GLY A 575 -29.14 -15.88 -8.58
CA GLY A 575 -27.91 -16.21 -9.33
C GLY A 575 -27.07 -15.00 -9.75
N ASP A 576 -27.60 -13.77 -9.62
CA ASP A 576 -26.84 -12.54 -9.80
C ASP A 576 -25.92 -12.27 -8.60
N LEU A 577 -24.91 -11.42 -8.80
CA LEU A 577 -24.18 -10.78 -7.71
C LEU A 577 -24.60 -9.32 -7.60
N LEU A 578 -24.95 -8.89 -6.39
CA LEU A 578 -25.21 -7.51 -6.06
C LEU A 578 -23.94 -6.87 -5.53
N ALA A 579 -23.32 -6.01 -6.33
CA ALA A 579 -22.19 -5.20 -5.91
C ALA A 579 -22.71 -3.96 -5.15
N VAL A 580 -22.40 -3.85 -3.87
CA VAL A 580 -22.78 -2.74 -3.00
C VAL A 580 -21.52 -1.98 -2.58
N GLU A 581 -21.38 -0.75 -3.06
CA GLU A 581 -20.32 0.17 -2.68
C GLU A 581 -20.78 1.03 -1.51
N ILE A 582 -20.00 1.06 -0.43
CA ILE A 582 -20.22 1.91 0.73
C ILE A 582 -19.52 3.25 0.52
N CYS A 583 -20.20 4.20 -0.13
CA CYS A 583 -19.61 5.47 -0.51
C CYS A 583 -19.29 6.37 0.71
N ASN A 584 -20.16 6.36 1.72
CA ASN A 584 -20.00 7.14 2.94
C ASN A 584 -20.86 6.54 4.07
N LEU A 585 -20.55 6.89 5.31
CA LEU A 585 -21.20 6.35 6.50
C LEU A 585 -20.81 7.15 7.75
N GLY A 586 -21.64 7.09 8.79
CA GLY A 586 -21.36 7.76 10.07
C GLY A 586 -22.56 7.74 11.03
N PRO A 587 -22.43 8.37 12.21
CA PRO A 587 -23.54 8.53 13.14
C PRO A 587 -24.62 9.45 12.57
N LEU A 588 -25.84 9.34 13.10
CA LEU A 588 -26.90 10.29 12.76
C LEU A 588 -26.61 11.66 13.38
N PRO A 589 -26.84 12.77 12.64
CA PRO A 589 -26.64 14.11 13.20
C PRO A 589 -27.50 14.36 14.44
N GLY A 590 -26.88 14.75 15.55
CA GLY A 590 -27.53 14.93 16.85
C GLY A 590 -27.63 13.66 17.73
N ASP A 591 -27.13 12.52 17.24
CA ASP A 591 -27.05 11.24 17.96
C ASP A 591 -25.60 10.72 17.97
N GLU A 592 -24.62 11.62 18.14
CA GLU A 592 -23.17 11.32 18.07
C GLU A 592 -22.60 10.61 19.31
N TRP A 593 -23.23 9.50 19.70
CA TRP A 593 -22.78 8.63 20.79
C TRP A 593 -23.10 7.16 20.49
N GLY A 594 -22.54 6.27 21.29
CA GLY A 594 -22.77 4.84 21.18
C GLY A 594 -22.37 4.10 22.45
N TYR A 595 -22.45 2.78 22.43
CA TYR A 595 -22.17 1.95 23.61
C TYR A 595 -21.46 0.65 23.27
N THR A 596 -20.74 0.12 24.24
CA THR A 596 -20.17 -1.24 24.22
C THR A 596 -20.55 -1.90 25.53
N ALA A 597 -20.86 -3.19 25.52
CA ALA A 597 -21.32 -3.90 26.70
C ALA A 597 -20.77 -5.32 26.86
N ILE A 598 -20.85 -5.81 28.09
CA ILE A 598 -20.73 -7.23 28.45
C ILE A 598 -22.13 -7.65 28.87
N PHE A 599 -22.67 -8.71 28.28
CA PHE A 599 -23.94 -9.27 28.68
C PHE A 599 -23.85 -10.08 29.98
N GLU A 600 -24.99 -10.17 30.68
CA GLU A 600 -25.13 -11.11 31.79
C GLU A 600 -24.97 -12.55 31.26
N ARG A 601 -24.32 -13.42 32.04
CA ARG A 601 -24.09 -14.82 31.68
C ARG A 601 -25.37 -15.54 31.25
N GLU A 602 -26.46 -15.28 31.97
CA GLU A 602 -27.75 -15.92 31.76
C GLU A 602 -28.61 -15.22 30.71
N ASN A 603 -28.21 -14.02 30.26
CA ASN A 603 -28.93 -13.25 29.25
C ASN A 603 -27.96 -12.67 28.21
N GLY A 604 -27.55 -13.52 27.27
CA GLY A 604 -26.67 -13.16 26.15
C GLY A 604 -25.29 -13.78 26.25
N GLY A 605 -24.56 -13.56 27.35
CA GLY A 605 -23.15 -13.98 27.48
C GLY A 605 -22.22 -13.40 26.40
N GLY A 606 -21.08 -14.04 26.17
CA GLY A 606 -20.00 -13.56 25.31
C GLY A 606 -18.78 -14.49 25.37
N PHE A 607 -17.67 -14.07 24.77
CA PHE A 607 -16.48 -14.92 24.60
C PHE A 607 -15.77 -15.25 25.92
N LEU A 608 -15.75 -14.31 26.87
CA LEU A 608 -15.12 -14.44 28.19
C LEU A 608 -16.13 -14.45 29.35
N THR A 609 -17.34 -14.96 29.15
CA THR A 609 -18.40 -14.96 30.17
C THR A 609 -18.04 -15.70 31.47
N ASP A 610 -17.12 -16.66 31.41
CA ASP A 610 -16.58 -17.33 32.60
C ASP A 610 -15.69 -16.42 33.47
N HIS A 611 -15.09 -15.38 32.88
CA HIS A 611 -14.31 -14.37 33.58
C HIS A 611 -15.15 -13.14 33.94
N PHE A 612 -16.08 -12.76 33.06
CA PHE A 612 -16.93 -11.57 33.20
C PHE A 612 -18.42 -11.95 33.05
N PRO A 613 -19.02 -12.56 34.09
CA PRO A 613 -20.40 -13.05 34.02
C PRO A 613 -21.46 -11.98 34.23
N SER A 614 -21.10 -10.82 34.78
CA SER A 614 -22.04 -9.75 35.13
C SER A 614 -22.13 -8.69 34.05
N ALA A 615 -23.33 -8.17 33.82
CA ALA A 615 -23.54 -7.11 32.84
C ALA A 615 -22.70 -5.84 33.12
N ARG A 616 -22.12 -5.26 32.07
CA ARG A 616 -21.36 -4.00 32.10
C ARG A 616 -21.62 -3.21 30.83
N LYS A 617 -21.48 -1.88 30.90
CA LYS A 617 -21.65 -0.95 29.78
C LYS A 617 -20.60 0.15 29.84
N ALA A 618 -20.08 0.55 28.69
CA ALA A 618 -19.30 1.77 28.49
C ALA A 618 -19.98 2.62 27.41
N ILE A 619 -20.09 3.92 27.66
CA ILE A 619 -20.63 4.89 26.70
C ILE A 619 -19.46 5.53 25.96
N TRP A 620 -19.64 5.74 24.66
CA TRP A 620 -18.69 6.37 23.77
C TRP A 620 -19.31 7.61 23.13
N TYR A 621 -18.53 8.69 23.08
CA TYR A 621 -18.93 9.92 22.40
C TYR A 621 -18.06 10.15 21.16
N PHE A 622 -18.65 10.72 20.11
CA PHE A 622 -17.96 10.90 18.84
C PHE A 622 -17.58 12.37 18.61
N GLU A 623 -16.28 12.60 18.40
CA GLU A 623 -15.71 13.90 17.99
C GLU A 623 -15.17 13.80 16.57
N GLY A 624 -16.04 14.04 15.59
CA GLY A 624 -15.70 13.88 14.18
C GLY A 624 -15.39 12.41 13.87
N ILE A 625 -14.12 12.08 13.67
CA ILE A 625 -13.67 10.70 13.41
C ILE A 625 -13.24 9.94 14.66
N TYR A 626 -13.18 10.58 15.83
CA TYR A 626 -12.64 10.01 17.06
C TYR A 626 -13.73 9.56 18.02
N ALA A 627 -13.50 8.47 18.73
CA ALA A 627 -14.28 8.06 19.89
C ALA A 627 -13.45 8.15 21.17
N TYR A 628 -14.13 8.48 22.28
CA TYR A 628 -13.60 8.37 23.64
C TYR A 628 -14.72 7.94 24.59
N SER A 629 -14.35 7.33 25.72
CA SER A 629 -15.31 6.88 26.74
C SER A 629 -14.94 7.44 28.12
N PRO A 630 -15.88 8.04 28.85
CA PRO A 630 -15.72 8.36 30.27
C PRO A 630 -15.34 7.17 31.14
N GLN A 631 -15.92 6.00 30.85
CA GLN A 631 -15.74 4.78 31.64
C GLN A 631 -14.39 4.11 31.37
N ILE A 632 -13.69 4.48 30.29
CA ILE A 632 -12.36 3.97 29.93
C ILE A 632 -11.42 5.16 29.69
N PRO A 633 -10.95 5.82 30.76
CA PRO A 633 -10.17 7.05 30.66
C PRO A 633 -8.78 6.83 30.03
N GLY A 634 -8.24 7.89 29.42
CA GLY A 634 -6.92 7.85 28.79
C GLY A 634 -6.88 7.08 27.46
N VAL A 635 -8.04 6.76 26.89
CA VAL A 635 -8.17 6.13 25.57
C VAL A 635 -8.88 7.08 24.60
N ARG A 636 -8.33 7.21 23.39
CA ARG A 636 -8.95 7.92 22.27
C ARG A 636 -8.46 7.35 20.95
N PHE A 637 -9.36 7.01 20.03
CA PHE A 637 -8.98 6.45 18.73
C PHE A 637 -9.91 6.88 17.60
N PRO A 638 -9.40 6.99 16.37
CA PRO A 638 -10.25 7.13 15.19
C PRO A 638 -11.05 5.84 14.98
N GLY A 639 -12.36 5.97 14.72
CA GLY A 639 -13.24 4.84 14.44
C GLY A 639 -12.96 4.22 13.07
N LEU A 640 -13.06 2.89 12.99
CA LEU A 640 -13.19 2.17 11.74
C LEU A 640 -14.68 1.84 11.56
N THR A 641 -15.46 2.83 11.13
CA THR A 641 -16.92 2.73 11.10
C THR A 641 -17.39 1.83 9.96
N HIS A 642 -18.35 0.94 10.24
CA HIS A 642 -18.87 -0.09 9.33
C HIS A 642 -20.25 -0.56 9.79
N PRO A 643 -21.06 -1.20 8.92
CA PRO A 643 -22.21 -1.98 9.37
C PRO A 643 -21.79 -3.38 9.83
N GLY A 644 -22.31 -3.84 10.97
CA GLY A 644 -22.28 -5.24 11.38
C GLY A 644 -23.12 -6.11 10.45
N ILE A 645 -24.28 -5.57 10.01
CA ILE A 645 -25.23 -6.26 9.14
C ILE A 645 -25.34 -5.62 7.76
N VAL A 646 -25.03 -6.42 6.73
CA VAL A 646 -25.45 -6.16 5.35
C VAL A 646 -25.68 -7.48 4.61
N GLY A 647 -26.84 -7.62 3.94
CA GLY A 647 -27.17 -8.86 3.25
C GLY A 647 -28.41 -8.79 2.39
N THR A 648 -28.60 -9.81 1.56
CA THR A 648 -29.77 -10.01 0.70
C THR A 648 -30.77 -10.97 1.35
N ALA A 649 -32.04 -10.93 0.95
CA ALA A 649 -33.01 -11.90 1.47
C ALA A 649 -32.71 -13.33 0.96
N PRO A 650 -32.87 -14.36 1.81
CA PRO A 650 -32.68 -15.75 1.39
C PRO A 650 -33.81 -16.22 0.47
N SER A 651 -33.55 -17.26 -0.33
CA SER A 651 -34.62 -18.06 -0.95
C SER A 651 -35.29 -18.94 0.10
N ALA A 652 -36.49 -19.47 -0.20
CA ALA A 652 -37.18 -20.41 0.68
C ALA A 652 -36.33 -21.68 0.94
N GLU A 653 -35.59 -22.16 -0.06
CA GLU A 653 -34.67 -23.29 0.08
C GLU A 653 -33.52 -22.96 1.04
N LEU A 654 -32.88 -21.79 0.89
CA LEU A 654 -31.78 -21.37 1.75
C LEU A 654 -32.25 -21.17 3.20
N LEU A 655 -33.42 -20.55 3.39
CA LEU A 655 -34.02 -20.38 4.71
C LEU A 655 -34.27 -21.73 5.40
N ASN A 656 -34.79 -22.72 4.66
CA ASN A 656 -34.99 -24.07 5.21
C ASN A 656 -33.67 -24.75 5.59
N ILE A 657 -32.62 -24.58 4.78
CA ILE A 657 -31.26 -25.08 5.10
C ILE A 657 -30.77 -24.47 6.42
N TRP A 658 -30.95 -23.16 6.62
CA TRP A 658 -30.56 -22.47 7.84
C TRP A 658 -31.33 -22.98 9.06
N ASN A 659 -32.66 -22.97 8.98
CA ASN A 659 -33.53 -23.40 10.07
C ASN A 659 -33.26 -24.84 10.48
N GLU A 660 -33.07 -25.75 9.52
CA GLU A 660 -32.83 -27.17 9.81
C GLU A 660 -31.48 -27.39 10.50
N ARG A 661 -30.38 -26.84 9.95
CA ARG A 661 -29.04 -27.07 10.55
C ARG A 661 -28.90 -26.41 11.92
N GLU A 662 -29.53 -25.25 12.11
CA GLU A 662 -29.52 -24.52 13.39
C GLU A 662 -30.41 -25.20 14.42
N LYS A 663 -31.54 -25.78 13.99
CA LYS A 663 -32.39 -26.63 14.83
C LYS A 663 -31.64 -27.87 15.30
N ILE A 664 -30.97 -28.59 14.41
CA ILE A 664 -30.15 -29.75 14.77
C ILE A 664 -29.11 -29.36 15.84
N LEU A 665 -28.43 -28.21 15.67
CA LEU A 665 -27.47 -27.72 16.65
C LEU A 665 -28.14 -27.35 17.99
N ALA A 666 -29.28 -26.67 17.95
CA ALA A 666 -30.03 -26.29 19.15
C ALA A 666 -30.60 -27.50 19.90
N GLU A 667 -30.94 -28.59 19.21
CA GLU A 667 -31.46 -29.83 19.82
C GLU A 667 -30.34 -30.79 20.25
N THR A 668 -29.08 -30.53 19.85
CA THR A 668 -27.93 -31.34 20.26
C THR A 668 -27.66 -31.14 21.76
N ASN A 669 -27.39 -32.24 22.48
CA ASN A 669 -27.31 -32.24 23.95
C ASN A 669 -26.37 -31.15 24.53
N HIS A 670 -26.97 -30.08 25.05
CA HIS A 670 -26.32 -28.88 25.56
C HIS A 670 -25.30 -29.15 26.67
N GLU A 671 -25.45 -30.24 27.44
CA GLU A 671 -24.55 -30.58 28.55
C GLU A 671 -23.13 -30.97 28.10
N SER A 672 -22.91 -31.19 26.79
CA SER A 672 -21.65 -31.71 26.24
C SER A 672 -20.83 -30.70 25.42
N ILE A 673 -21.44 -29.61 24.94
CA ILE A 673 -20.78 -28.65 24.05
C ILE A 673 -20.32 -27.44 24.86
N LYS A 674 -19.01 -27.32 25.02
CA LYS A 674 -18.37 -26.17 25.67
C LYS A 674 -17.73 -25.29 24.61
N ILE A 675 -17.92 -23.98 24.71
CA ILE A 675 -17.14 -23.01 23.94
C ILE A 675 -16.02 -22.54 24.86
N CYS A 676 -14.77 -22.78 24.45
CA CYS A 676 -13.59 -22.44 25.26
C CYS A 676 -13.68 -22.93 26.73
N GLU A 677 -14.11 -24.19 26.90
CA GLU A 677 -14.35 -24.88 28.20
C GLU A 677 -15.48 -24.32 29.08
N VAL A 678 -16.24 -23.34 28.60
CA VAL A 678 -17.39 -22.79 29.31
C VAL A 678 -18.66 -23.52 28.87
N LEU A 679 -19.35 -24.13 29.83
CA LEU A 679 -20.72 -24.58 29.62
C LEU A 679 -21.62 -23.34 29.62
N HIS A 680 -22.09 -22.98 28.43
CA HIS A 680 -23.02 -21.89 28.24
C HIS A 680 -24.44 -22.36 28.60
N GLN A 681 -25.13 -21.59 29.44
CA GLN A 681 -26.55 -21.84 29.76
C GLN A 681 -27.49 -21.25 28.68
N ARG A 682 -26.96 -20.43 27.77
CA ARG A 682 -27.67 -19.88 26.61
C ARG A 682 -27.86 -20.93 25.50
N PRO A 683 -28.88 -20.77 24.64
CA PRO A 683 -29.04 -21.60 23.44
C PRO A 683 -27.79 -21.54 22.53
N LEU A 684 -27.44 -22.66 21.90
CA LEU A 684 -26.35 -22.73 20.92
C LEU A 684 -26.70 -22.05 19.59
N ALA A 685 -27.99 -22.03 19.25
CA ALA A 685 -28.56 -21.28 18.14
C ALA A 685 -29.93 -20.75 18.53
N ASN A 686 -30.32 -19.59 18.00
CA ASN A 686 -31.63 -18.99 18.24
C ASN A 686 -32.57 -19.32 17.08
N LEU A 687 -33.55 -20.18 17.35
CA LEU A 687 -34.53 -20.63 16.35
C LEU A 687 -35.54 -19.52 16.01
N PRO A 688 -36.25 -19.65 14.87
CA PRO A 688 -37.38 -18.78 14.55
C PRO A 688 -38.37 -18.68 15.72
N THR A 689 -38.81 -17.46 16.01
CA THR A 689 -39.81 -17.17 17.04
C THR A 689 -40.70 -16.01 16.62
N PRO A 690 -42.03 -16.12 16.82
CA PRO A 690 -42.96 -15.00 16.62
C PRO A 690 -42.81 -13.87 17.66
N GLU A 691 -42.14 -14.13 18.78
CA GLU A 691 -41.92 -13.13 19.83
C GLU A 691 -41.14 -11.93 19.28
N ASN A 692 -41.70 -10.73 19.50
CA ASN A 692 -41.16 -9.45 19.03
C ASN A 692 -40.79 -9.44 17.53
N CYS A 693 -41.49 -10.21 16.71
CA CYS A 693 -41.22 -10.34 15.28
C CYS A 693 -41.76 -9.14 14.49
N LEU A 694 -40.88 -8.44 13.79
CA LEU A 694 -41.20 -7.32 12.91
C LEU A 694 -40.89 -7.71 11.45
N LEU A 695 -41.91 -7.69 10.59
CA LEU A 695 -41.86 -8.19 9.21
C LEU A 695 -42.10 -7.08 8.17
N GLY A 696 -41.63 -5.86 8.45
CA GLY A 696 -41.76 -4.73 7.53
C GLY A 696 -43.22 -4.33 7.29
N LYS A 697 -43.66 -4.41 6.03
CA LYS A 697 -45.03 -4.04 5.62
C LYS A 697 -46.10 -5.04 6.03
N ILE A 698 -45.72 -6.22 6.51
CA ILE A 698 -46.68 -7.26 6.92
C ILE A 698 -47.14 -6.97 8.34
N GLN A 699 -48.46 -6.75 8.49
CA GLN A 699 -49.06 -6.38 9.77
C GLN A 699 -49.17 -7.59 10.71
N GLU A 700 -48.77 -7.38 11.97
CA GLU A 700 -48.91 -8.35 13.06
C GLU A 700 -50.35 -8.83 13.23
N GLY A 701 -50.51 -10.13 13.48
CA GLY A 701 -51.82 -10.78 13.66
C GLY A 701 -52.54 -11.19 12.36
N THR A 702 -51.99 -10.88 11.18
CA THR A 702 -52.48 -11.43 9.91
C THR A 702 -52.06 -12.89 9.72
N ALA A 703 -52.77 -13.64 8.86
CA ALA A 703 -52.43 -15.04 8.58
C ALA A 703 -51.04 -15.19 7.96
N ASP A 704 -50.67 -14.26 7.07
CA ASP A 704 -49.33 -14.21 6.45
C ASP A 704 -48.26 -13.89 7.48
N TRP A 705 -48.52 -12.93 8.39
CA TRP A 705 -47.60 -12.65 9.50
C TRP A 705 -47.38 -13.88 10.37
N GLN A 706 -48.46 -14.57 10.76
CA GLN A 706 -48.36 -15.75 11.63
C GLN A 706 -47.52 -16.85 10.97
N LYS A 707 -47.75 -17.10 9.67
CA LYS A 707 -46.98 -18.09 8.91
C LYS A 707 -45.49 -17.72 8.91
N ILE A 708 -45.18 -16.50 8.47
CA ILE A 708 -43.80 -16.04 8.28
C ILE A 708 -43.07 -15.94 9.62
N ALA A 709 -43.71 -15.41 10.66
CA ALA A 709 -43.11 -15.24 11.98
C ALA A 709 -42.69 -16.56 12.64
N ASN A 710 -43.32 -17.68 12.27
CA ASN A 710 -42.96 -19.02 12.76
C ASN A 710 -41.73 -19.62 12.07
N GLU A 711 -41.36 -19.16 10.87
CA GLU A 711 -40.28 -19.75 10.06
C GLU A 711 -39.15 -18.77 9.70
N ALA A 712 -39.36 -17.47 9.89
CA ALA A 712 -38.37 -16.44 9.57
C ALA A 712 -37.15 -16.52 10.52
N ALA A 713 -35.97 -16.63 9.94
CA ALA A 713 -34.73 -16.82 10.68
C ALA A 713 -34.35 -15.56 11.48
N ARG A 714 -33.76 -15.78 12.66
CA ARG A 714 -33.13 -14.72 13.45
C ARG A 714 -31.95 -14.10 12.70
N THR A 715 -31.74 -12.80 12.86
CA THR A 715 -30.67 -12.06 12.18
C THR A 715 -29.30 -12.16 12.86
N ILE A 716 -29.20 -12.90 13.99
CA ILE A 716 -28.01 -12.95 14.86
C ILE A 716 -26.75 -13.51 14.18
N PRO A 717 -26.75 -14.65 13.48
CA PRO A 717 -25.52 -15.15 12.88
C PRO A 717 -25.36 -14.69 11.43
N GLY A 718 -24.10 -14.51 11.02
CA GLY A 718 -23.71 -14.37 9.63
C GLY A 718 -23.89 -15.69 8.87
N ARG A 719 -24.32 -15.59 7.62
CA ARG A 719 -24.67 -16.74 6.78
C ARG A 719 -24.22 -16.53 5.33
N GLU A 720 -24.65 -17.41 4.44
CA GLU A 720 -24.34 -17.41 3.01
C GLU A 720 -24.76 -16.11 2.29
N ASN A 721 -25.76 -15.39 2.82
CA ASN A 721 -26.21 -14.10 2.29
C ASN A 721 -25.40 -12.90 2.80
N GLY A 722 -24.36 -13.13 3.60
CA GLY A 722 -23.77 -12.11 4.47
C GLY A 722 -24.58 -12.04 5.76
N GLY A 723 -25.35 -10.96 5.94
CA GLY A 723 -26.08 -10.74 7.18
C GLY A 723 -25.12 -10.24 8.26
N ASN A 724 -25.21 -10.80 9.47
CA ASN A 724 -24.43 -10.34 10.62
C ASN A 724 -23.04 -10.96 10.68
N CYS A 725 -22.10 -10.37 9.94
CA CYS A 725 -20.74 -10.90 9.86
C CYS A 725 -19.74 -10.15 10.75
N ASP A 726 -20.08 -8.94 11.23
CA ASP A 726 -19.27 -8.14 12.15
C ASP A 726 -17.83 -7.95 11.68
N ILE A 727 -17.68 -7.68 10.38
CA ILE A 727 -16.40 -7.49 9.72
C ILE A 727 -16.04 -6.00 9.73
N LYS A 728 -15.19 -5.59 10.68
CA LYS A 728 -14.76 -4.17 10.80
C LYS A 728 -14.17 -3.55 9.53
N ASN A 729 -13.57 -4.38 8.67
CA ASN A 729 -12.96 -3.93 7.42
C ASN A 729 -13.99 -3.64 6.30
N LEU A 730 -15.29 -3.90 6.53
CA LEU A 730 -16.38 -3.53 5.64
C LEU A 730 -16.74 -2.04 5.80
N SER A 731 -15.75 -1.17 5.67
CA SER A 731 -15.81 0.25 6.04
C SER A 731 -15.99 1.17 4.83
N ARG A 732 -15.70 2.47 5.01
CA ARG A 732 -15.91 3.50 4.00
C ARG A 732 -15.07 3.25 2.75
N GLY A 733 -15.75 3.18 1.61
CA GLY A 733 -15.20 2.90 0.30
C GLY A 733 -15.02 1.41 0.01
N SER A 734 -15.43 0.52 0.92
CA SER A 734 -15.49 -0.92 0.62
C SER A 734 -16.56 -1.21 -0.43
N LYS A 735 -16.33 -2.24 -1.24
CA LYS A 735 -17.30 -2.75 -2.22
C LYS A 735 -17.53 -4.24 -1.96
N VAL A 736 -18.74 -4.59 -1.51
CA VAL A 736 -19.14 -5.98 -1.22
C VAL A 736 -19.95 -6.57 -2.34
N TYR A 737 -19.72 -7.84 -2.65
CA TYR A 737 -20.41 -8.58 -3.69
C TYR A 737 -21.28 -9.65 -3.03
N LEU A 738 -22.57 -9.35 -2.90
CA LEU A 738 -23.55 -10.19 -2.20
C LEU A 738 -24.24 -11.15 -3.19
N PRO A 739 -24.38 -12.43 -2.86
CA PRO A 739 -25.19 -13.36 -3.67
C PRO A 739 -26.67 -13.00 -3.63
N VAL A 740 -27.36 -13.13 -4.76
CA VAL A 740 -28.80 -12.84 -4.88
C VAL A 740 -29.59 -14.14 -4.91
N PHE A 741 -30.58 -14.28 -4.01
CA PHE A 741 -31.39 -15.49 -3.88
C PHE A 741 -32.87 -15.31 -4.20
N VAL A 742 -33.35 -14.07 -4.29
CA VAL A 742 -34.74 -13.71 -4.62
C VAL A 742 -34.77 -12.55 -5.61
N ASP A 743 -35.89 -12.39 -6.31
CA ASP A 743 -36.09 -11.25 -7.20
C ASP A 743 -36.00 -9.94 -6.42
N GLY A 744 -35.22 -9.00 -6.96
CA GLY A 744 -34.92 -7.71 -6.38
C GLY A 744 -33.79 -7.71 -5.36
N ALA A 745 -33.20 -8.87 -5.05
CA ALA A 745 -32.22 -9.11 -3.98
C ALA A 745 -32.72 -8.81 -2.55
N ASN A 746 -33.61 -7.82 -2.38
CA ASN A 746 -34.17 -7.41 -1.10
C ASN A 746 -33.05 -7.13 -0.09
N LEU A 747 -32.21 -6.14 -0.43
CA LEU A 747 -31.04 -5.73 0.36
C LEU A 747 -31.48 -5.08 1.67
N SER A 748 -30.93 -5.53 2.79
CA SER A 748 -31.12 -4.90 4.11
C SER A 748 -29.79 -4.68 4.81
N THR A 749 -29.77 -3.67 5.66
CA THR A 749 -28.60 -3.30 6.48
C THR A 749 -29.04 -2.73 7.83
N GLY A 750 -28.18 -2.85 8.83
CA GLY A 750 -28.42 -2.42 10.20
C GLY A 750 -27.14 -2.53 11.00
N ASP A 751 -27.28 -2.37 12.32
CA ASP A 751 -26.21 -2.67 13.27
C ASP A 751 -24.95 -1.82 13.04
N MET A 752 -25.09 -0.50 13.14
CA MET A 752 -23.98 0.39 12.82
C MET A 752 -22.96 0.42 13.94
N HIS A 753 -21.71 0.17 13.57
CA HIS A 753 -20.57 0.17 14.47
C HIS A 753 -19.71 1.40 14.21
N PHE A 754 -19.51 2.26 15.21
CA PHE A 754 -18.53 3.34 15.09
C PHE A 754 -17.10 2.78 14.96
N SER A 755 -16.83 1.69 15.67
CA SER A 755 -15.58 0.94 15.65
C SER A 755 -15.80 -0.44 16.30
N GLN A 756 -14.98 -1.42 15.95
CA GLN A 756 -14.99 -2.76 16.54
C GLN A 756 -13.57 -3.34 16.53
N GLY A 757 -13.28 -4.22 17.49
CA GLY A 757 -12.13 -5.11 17.51
C GLY A 757 -12.45 -6.45 16.85
N ASP A 758 -11.42 -7.15 16.37
CA ASP A 758 -11.64 -8.44 15.73
C ASP A 758 -12.25 -9.49 16.67
N GLY A 759 -13.29 -10.16 16.16
CA GLY A 759 -14.03 -11.19 16.87
C GLY A 759 -15.07 -10.67 17.85
N GLU A 760 -15.23 -9.35 17.98
CA GLU A 760 -16.28 -8.71 18.79
C GLU A 760 -16.47 -9.40 20.16
N VAL A 761 -15.36 -9.49 20.90
CA VAL A 761 -15.22 -10.52 21.93
C VAL A 761 -16.26 -10.42 23.07
N SER A 762 -16.81 -9.23 23.35
CA SER A 762 -17.87 -9.04 24.35
C SER A 762 -19.29 -9.29 23.85
N PHE A 763 -19.47 -9.67 22.59
CA PHE A 763 -20.74 -9.88 21.88
C PHE A 763 -21.61 -8.63 21.65
N CYS A 764 -21.68 -7.71 22.60
CA CYS A 764 -22.11 -6.32 22.34
C CYS A 764 -20.84 -5.47 22.30
N GLY A 765 -20.02 -5.74 21.30
CA GLY A 765 -18.60 -5.47 21.33
C GLY A 765 -18.14 -4.40 20.40
N ALA A 766 -18.91 -4.10 19.35
CA ALA A 766 -18.72 -2.84 18.69
C ALA A 766 -19.00 -1.66 19.63
N ILE A 767 -18.64 -0.48 19.16
CA ILE A 767 -19.32 0.73 19.60
C ILE A 767 -20.62 0.81 18.79
N GLU A 768 -21.69 0.28 19.36
CA GLU A 768 -23.03 0.28 18.80
C GLU A 768 -23.58 1.69 18.70
N MET A 769 -24.19 2.02 17.56
CA MET A 769 -24.80 3.33 17.36
C MET A 769 -25.98 3.30 16.37
N SER A 770 -26.82 4.32 16.42
CA SER A 770 -27.62 4.69 15.25
C SER A 770 -26.73 5.32 14.18
N GLY A 771 -27.04 5.14 12.91
CA GLY A 771 -26.18 5.64 11.86
C GLY A 771 -26.82 5.74 10.48
N PHE A 772 -26.00 6.07 9.50
CA PHE A 772 -26.39 6.07 8.11
C PHE A 772 -25.33 5.40 7.24
N LEU A 773 -25.80 4.84 6.12
CA LEU A 773 -24.98 4.41 5.00
C LEU A 773 -25.43 5.14 3.74
N GLU A 774 -24.46 5.67 3.00
CA GLU A 774 -24.64 6.13 1.62
C GLU A 774 -24.07 5.06 0.71
N LEU A 775 -24.94 4.48 -0.11
CA LEU A 775 -24.69 3.28 -0.87
C LEU A 775 -24.90 3.52 -2.36
N LYS A 776 -24.19 2.72 -3.16
CA LYS A 776 -24.43 2.59 -4.59
C LYS A 776 -24.41 1.11 -4.96
N CYS A 777 -25.40 0.68 -5.74
CA CYS A 777 -25.55 -0.72 -6.12
C CYS A 777 -25.33 -0.92 -7.62
N GLU A 778 -24.82 -2.10 -8.00
CA GLU A 778 -24.63 -2.56 -9.37
C GLU A 778 -25.03 -4.04 -9.45
N ILE A 779 -25.75 -4.43 -10.50
CA ILE A 779 -26.18 -5.81 -10.71
C ILE A 779 -25.22 -6.51 -11.67
N ILE A 780 -24.56 -7.57 -11.21
CA ILE A 780 -23.72 -8.43 -12.03
C ILE A 780 -24.53 -9.68 -12.40
N ARG A 781 -25.11 -9.65 -13.60
CA ARG A 781 -26.00 -10.72 -14.09
C ARG A 781 -25.28 -12.07 -14.16
N GLY A 782 -25.86 -13.10 -13.54
CA GLY A 782 -25.27 -14.43 -13.44
C GLY A 782 -23.95 -14.51 -12.66
N GLY A 783 -23.62 -13.46 -11.89
CA GLY A 783 -22.32 -13.31 -11.23
C GLY A 783 -21.98 -14.44 -10.25
N MET A 784 -22.97 -15.06 -9.59
CA MET A 784 -22.70 -16.14 -8.64
C MET A 784 -22.04 -17.32 -9.35
N LYS A 785 -22.55 -17.71 -10.53
CA LYS A 785 -22.00 -18.83 -11.30
C LYS A 785 -20.58 -18.53 -11.80
N GLU A 786 -20.30 -17.29 -12.18
CA GLU A 786 -19.01 -16.90 -12.75
C GLU A 786 -17.92 -16.77 -11.67
N TYR A 787 -18.24 -16.21 -10.50
CA TYR A 787 -17.25 -15.82 -9.52
C TYR A 787 -17.32 -16.57 -8.18
N LEU A 788 -18.49 -17.09 -7.78
CA LEU A 788 -18.66 -17.78 -6.50
C LEU A 788 -18.82 -19.29 -6.74
N THR A 789 -17.70 -20.01 -6.66
CA THR A 789 -17.74 -21.48 -6.68
C THR A 789 -18.40 -21.99 -5.39
N PRO A 790 -19.52 -22.74 -5.45
CA PRO A 790 -20.17 -23.26 -4.25
C PRO A 790 -19.27 -24.22 -3.47
N ILE A 791 -19.16 -24.00 -2.15
CA ILE A 791 -18.41 -24.84 -1.21
C ILE A 791 -19.41 -25.43 -0.20
N GLY A 792 -20.17 -26.43 -0.65
CA GLY A 792 -21.15 -27.11 0.19
C GLY A 792 -22.06 -28.06 -0.60
N PRO A 793 -23.07 -28.66 0.04
CA PRO A 793 -23.92 -29.68 -0.57
C PRO A 793 -24.88 -29.14 -1.64
N THR A 794 -25.14 -27.83 -1.67
CA THR A 794 -26.02 -27.19 -2.67
C THR A 794 -25.34 -25.97 -3.30
N PRO A 795 -25.79 -25.53 -4.50
CA PRO A 795 -25.29 -24.32 -5.15
C PRO A 795 -25.46 -23.02 -4.34
N LEU A 796 -26.28 -23.06 -3.27
CA LEU A 796 -26.53 -21.93 -2.38
C LEU A 796 -25.43 -21.71 -1.33
N HIS A 797 -24.52 -22.67 -1.18
CA HIS A 797 -23.40 -22.59 -0.24
C HIS A 797 -22.26 -21.75 -0.81
N VAL A 798 -22.51 -20.45 -0.87
CA VAL A 798 -21.57 -19.42 -1.27
C VAL A 798 -21.52 -18.36 -0.17
N ASN A 799 -20.46 -17.55 -0.15
CA ASN A 799 -20.33 -16.44 0.78
C ASN A 799 -19.97 -15.15 0.02
N PRO A 800 -20.32 -13.98 0.56
CA PRO A 800 -19.89 -12.72 -0.01
C PRO A 800 -18.36 -12.60 -0.09
N ILE A 801 -17.90 -11.82 -1.06
CA ILE A 801 -16.52 -11.33 -1.15
C ILE A 801 -16.54 -9.81 -1.16
N PHE A 802 -15.44 -9.15 -0.78
CA PHE A 802 -15.41 -7.69 -0.79
C PHE A 802 -14.01 -7.13 -1.00
N ASP A 803 -13.97 -5.92 -1.56
CA ASP A 803 -12.78 -5.06 -1.60
C ASP A 803 -12.77 -4.20 -0.32
N ILE A 804 -11.62 -4.16 0.37
CA ILE A 804 -11.42 -3.29 1.54
C ILE A 804 -11.38 -1.83 1.08
N GLY A 805 -12.04 -0.95 1.83
CA GLY A 805 -12.06 0.48 1.56
C GLY A 805 -10.67 1.13 1.65
N PRO A 806 -10.43 2.22 0.90
CA PRO A 806 -9.14 2.91 0.91
C PRO A 806 -8.93 3.81 2.15
N VAL A 807 -9.92 3.89 3.05
CA VAL A 807 -9.93 4.76 4.23
C VAL A 807 -9.94 3.92 5.50
N GLU A 808 -8.79 3.83 6.17
CA GLU A 808 -8.65 3.14 7.46
C GLU A 808 -7.81 3.97 8.45
N PRO A 809 -8.06 3.84 9.77
CA PRO A 809 -7.14 4.29 10.80
C PRO A 809 -5.71 3.80 10.58
N ARG A 810 -4.75 4.72 10.53
CA ARG A 810 -3.33 4.36 10.43
C ARG A 810 -2.67 4.36 11.79
N PHE A 811 -2.31 3.17 12.28
CA PHE A 811 -1.51 2.99 13.47
C PHE A 811 -0.09 2.53 13.11
N SER A 812 0.93 3.21 13.63
CA SER A 812 2.35 2.91 13.38
C SER A 812 2.93 1.86 14.31
N ASP A 813 2.29 1.65 15.47
CA ASP A 813 2.83 0.87 16.57
C ASP A 813 1.78 -0.06 17.16
N TRP A 814 2.14 -1.33 17.29
CA TRP A 814 1.28 -2.39 17.76
C TRP A 814 1.96 -3.18 18.87
N LEU A 815 1.19 -3.59 19.88
CA LEU A 815 1.61 -4.56 20.87
C LEU A 815 0.81 -5.85 20.64
N VAL A 816 1.51 -6.95 20.38
CA VAL A 816 0.90 -8.22 19.98
C VAL A 816 0.94 -9.22 21.12
N PHE A 817 -0.21 -9.85 21.38
CA PHE A 817 -0.39 -10.88 22.39
C PHE A 817 -0.67 -12.21 21.70
N GLU A 818 0.03 -13.25 22.13
CA GLU A 818 -0.11 -14.60 21.57
C GLU A 818 -0.99 -15.47 22.46
N GLY A 819 -1.67 -16.42 21.83
CA GLY A 819 -2.37 -17.50 22.51
C GLY A 819 -2.28 -18.79 21.68
N ILE A 820 -2.36 -19.92 22.38
CA ILE A 820 -2.26 -21.26 21.81
C ILE A 820 -3.45 -22.12 22.27
N SER A 821 -3.67 -23.27 21.64
CA SER A 821 -4.73 -24.24 21.98
C SER A 821 -4.51 -24.97 23.33
N VAL A 822 -4.13 -24.24 24.37
CA VAL A 822 -4.00 -24.70 25.75
C VAL A 822 -4.80 -23.74 26.64
N ASP A 823 -5.83 -24.26 27.30
CA ASP A 823 -6.74 -23.44 28.10
C ASP A 823 -6.13 -22.99 29.45
N GLU A 824 -6.90 -22.21 30.21
CA GLU A 824 -6.54 -21.68 31.53
C GLU A 824 -6.21 -22.76 32.57
N SER A 825 -6.75 -23.97 32.43
CA SER A 825 -6.47 -25.11 33.31
C SER A 825 -5.16 -25.83 32.94
N GLY A 826 -4.58 -25.48 31.78
CA GLY A 826 -3.42 -26.16 31.21
C GLY A 826 -3.79 -27.41 30.38
N LYS A 827 -5.07 -27.63 30.09
CA LYS A 827 -5.52 -28.76 29.26
C LYS A 827 -5.23 -28.46 27.78
N GLN A 828 -4.68 -29.46 27.11
CA GLN A 828 -4.34 -29.42 25.69
C GLN A 828 -5.59 -29.65 24.82
N HIS A 829 -5.78 -28.77 23.83
CA HIS A 829 -6.78 -28.89 22.77
C HIS A 829 -6.10 -29.14 21.43
N PHE A 830 -6.82 -29.71 20.46
CA PHE A 830 -6.24 -30.05 19.15
C PHE A 830 -6.62 -29.01 18.09
N LEU A 831 -5.66 -28.18 17.68
CA LEU A 831 -5.80 -27.14 16.66
C LEU A 831 -7.01 -26.21 16.85
N ASP A 832 -7.37 -25.94 18.11
CA ASP A 832 -8.50 -25.08 18.46
C ASP A 832 -8.09 -23.60 18.45
N ALA A 833 -8.49 -22.89 17.40
CA ALA A 833 -8.23 -21.46 17.22
C ALA A 833 -9.05 -20.59 18.19
N SER A 834 -10.22 -21.05 18.64
CA SER A 834 -11.07 -20.31 19.57
C SER A 834 -10.42 -20.26 20.95
N VAL A 835 -9.92 -21.40 21.45
CA VAL A 835 -9.12 -21.45 22.68
C VAL A 835 -7.86 -20.61 22.52
N ALA A 836 -7.14 -20.72 21.39
CA ALA A 836 -5.96 -19.91 21.14
C ALA A 836 -6.27 -18.40 21.18
N TYR A 837 -7.37 -17.96 20.56
CA TYR A 837 -7.75 -16.54 20.57
C TYR A 837 -8.18 -16.06 21.97
N LYS A 838 -8.93 -16.89 22.72
CA LYS A 838 -9.26 -16.62 24.13
C LYS A 838 -8.00 -16.36 24.96
N ARG A 839 -6.97 -17.18 24.78
CA ARG A 839 -5.68 -17.01 25.47
C ARG A 839 -4.99 -15.70 25.10
N ALA A 840 -5.00 -15.31 23.82
CA ALA A 840 -4.44 -14.04 23.38
C ALA A 840 -5.16 -12.84 24.01
N VAL A 841 -6.49 -12.85 24.04
CA VAL A 841 -7.32 -11.80 24.66
C VAL A 841 -7.07 -11.73 26.18
N LEU A 842 -7.06 -12.86 26.89
CA LEU A 842 -6.78 -12.90 28.33
C LEU A 842 -5.37 -12.39 28.67
N ASN A 843 -4.38 -12.72 27.84
CA ASN A 843 -3.01 -12.21 28.00
C ASN A 843 -2.95 -10.69 27.83
N ALA A 844 -3.70 -10.13 26.89
CA ALA A 844 -3.81 -8.69 26.71
C ALA A 844 -4.49 -7.99 27.90
N ILE A 845 -5.60 -8.55 28.39
CA ILE A 845 -6.32 -8.08 29.57
C ILE A 845 -5.38 -8.03 30.78
N GLU A 846 -4.72 -9.13 31.09
CA GLU A 846 -3.83 -9.22 32.25
C GLU A 846 -2.62 -8.26 32.15
N TYR A 847 -2.13 -8.02 30.94
CA TYR A 847 -1.04 -7.08 30.72
C TYR A 847 -1.49 -5.62 30.93
N LEU A 848 -2.57 -5.21 30.28
CA LEU A 848 -3.06 -3.82 30.32
C LEU A 848 -3.62 -3.44 31.69
N SER A 849 -4.17 -4.39 32.46
CA SER A 849 -4.60 -4.11 33.85
C SER A 849 -3.47 -3.68 34.77
N ARG A 850 -2.20 -3.98 34.43
CA ARG A 850 -1.03 -3.49 35.20
C ARG A 850 -0.82 -1.98 35.08
N PHE A 851 -1.50 -1.33 34.14
CA PHE A 851 -1.44 0.11 33.89
C PHE A 851 -2.60 0.89 34.53
N GLY A 852 -3.36 0.26 35.42
CA GLY A 852 -4.42 0.91 36.21
C GLY A 852 -5.83 0.71 35.68
N TYR A 853 -6.01 -0.01 34.57
CA TYR A 853 -7.33 -0.39 34.06
C TYR A 853 -7.91 -1.58 34.83
N SER A 854 -9.21 -1.58 35.07
CA SER A 854 -9.93 -2.78 35.47
C SER A 854 -9.92 -3.80 34.33
N LYS A 855 -10.10 -5.08 34.65
CA LYS A 855 -10.10 -6.14 33.62
C LYS A 855 -11.30 -6.00 32.68
N GLU A 856 -12.44 -5.56 33.21
CA GLU A 856 -13.67 -5.27 32.48
C GLU A 856 -13.48 -4.08 31.52
N GLN A 857 -12.81 -3.01 31.98
CA GLN A 857 -12.48 -1.86 31.11
C GLN A 857 -11.62 -2.31 29.92
N VAL A 858 -10.62 -3.15 30.16
CA VAL A 858 -9.79 -3.68 29.06
C VAL A 858 -10.63 -4.58 28.17
N TYR A 859 -11.46 -5.47 28.71
CA TYR A 859 -12.29 -6.36 27.90
C TYR A 859 -13.25 -5.59 26.98
N LEU A 860 -13.97 -4.59 27.51
CA LEU A 860 -14.79 -3.67 26.73
C LEU A 860 -13.96 -2.95 25.65
N LEU A 861 -12.77 -2.46 26.01
CA LEU A 861 -11.87 -1.80 25.07
C LEU A 861 -11.43 -2.72 23.91
N LEU A 862 -11.03 -3.96 24.21
CA LEU A 862 -10.61 -4.93 23.19
C LEU A 862 -11.75 -5.31 22.25
N SER A 863 -12.99 -5.21 22.73
CA SER A 863 -14.16 -5.43 21.91
C SER A 863 -14.35 -4.35 20.85
N CYS A 864 -14.03 -3.10 21.16
CA CYS A 864 -14.48 -1.95 20.38
C CYS A 864 -13.35 -1.14 19.70
N CYS A 865 -12.13 -1.16 20.26
CA CYS A 865 -10.98 -0.54 19.62
C CYS A 865 -10.55 -1.36 18.39
N PRO A 866 -9.97 -0.73 17.36
CA PRO A 866 -9.57 -1.40 16.12
C PRO A 866 -8.31 -2.27 16.30
N CYS A 867 -8.38 -3.23 17.21
CA CYS A 867 -7.37 -4.26 17.41
C CYS A 867 -7.48 -5.35 16.33
N GLU A 868 -6.35 -6.00 16.03
CA GLU A 868 -6.27 -7.01 14.97
C GLU A 868 -6.14 -8.42 15.56
N GLY A 869 -7.12 -9.24 15.27
CA GLY A 869 -7.16 -10.66 15.58
C GLY A 869 -6.69 -11.47 14.37
N ARG A 870 -5.74 -12.37 14.56
CA ARG A 870 -5.24 -13.24 13.49
C ARG A 870 -5.23 -14.69 13.92
N ILE A 871 -5.69 -15.56 13.03
CA ILE A 871 -5.31 -16.98 13.05
C ILE A 871 -3.91 -17.05 12.42
N SER A 872 -2.89 -16.90 13.26
CA SER A 872 -1.49 -16.81 12.83
C SER A 872 -0.90 -18.15 12.40
N GLY A 873 -1.39 -19.25 12.99
CA GLY A 873 -1.06 -20.62 12.57
C GLY A 873 -2.18 -21.58 12.92
N ILE A 874 -2.53 -22.49 12.01
CA ILE A 874 -3.63 -23.45 12.20
C ILE A 874 -3.24 -24.90 11.88
N VAL A 875 -1.97 -25.14 11.57
CA VAL A 875 -1.48 -26.44 11.04
C VAL A 875 -0.49 -27.13 11.97
N ASP A 876 0.15 -26.40 12.89
CA ASP A 876 1.25 -26.91 13.72
C ASP A 876 0.71 -27.70 14.92
N SER A 877 0.35 -28.96 14.66
CA SER A 877 -0.17 -29.86 15.68
C SER A 877 0.77 -29.95 16.91
N PRO A 878 0.23 -29.84 18.15
CA PRO A 878 -1.20 -29.84 18.47
C PRO A 878 -1.85 -28.45 18.54
N ASN A 879 -1.10 -27.35 18.41
CA ASN A 879 -1.56 -26.01 18.76
C ASN A 879 -1.87 -25.15 17.53
N ALA A 880 -3.10 -24.64 17.46
CA ALA A 880 -3.33 -23.41 16.73
C ALA A 880 -2.64 -22.25 17.47
N VAL A 881 -2.25 -21.23 16.73
CA VAL A 881 -1.68 -19.99 17.24
C VAL A 881 -2.56 -18.86 16.77
N ALA A 882 -3.12 -18.12 17.72
CA ALA A 882 -3.85 -16.89 17.45
C ALA A 882 -3.14 -15.70 18.10
N THR A 883 -3.25 -14.54 17.48
CA THR A 883 -2.67 -13.31 18.01
C THR A 883 -3.68 -12.18 18.06
N LEU A 884 -3.59 -11.34 19.09
CA LEU A 884 -4.33 -10.10 19.22
C LEU A 884 -3.34 -8.93 19.25
N ALA A 885 -3.39 -8.05 18.26
CA ALA A 885 -2.55 -6.86 18.18
C ALA A 885 -3.35 -5.61 18.55
N ILE A 886 -2.84 -4.83 19.50
CA ILE A 886 -3.49 -3.61 19.98
C ILE A 886 -2.66 -2.39 19.57
N PRO A 887 -3.26 -1.35 18.97
CA PRO A 887 -2.54 -0.16 18.58
C PRO A 887 -2.15 0.64 19.82
N THR A 888 -0.84 0.82 20.07
CA THR A 888 -0.40 1.49 21.31
C THR A 888 -0.65 3.00 21.31
N ALA A 889 -0.91 3.57 20.14
CA ALA A 889 -1.15 5.01 19.96
C ALA A 889 -2.51 5.48 20.51
N ILE A 890 -3.42 4.57 20.88
CA ILE A 890 -4.75 4.91 21.40
C ILE A 890 -4.72 5.30 22.88
N PHE A 891 -3.63 4.98 23.58
CA PHE A 891 -3.47 5.21 25.03
C PHE A 891 -2.67 6.48 25.28
N ASP A 892 -3.14 7.38 26.14
CA ASP A 892 -2.42 8.59 26.55
C ASP A 892 -1.15 8.32 27.40
N GLN A 893 -0.96 7.05 27.81
CA GLN A 893 0.21 6.53 28.49
C GLN A 893 0.95 5.48 27.65
N ASP A 894 2.27 5.42 27.79
CA ASP A 894 3.09 4.43 27.08
C ASP A 894 3.01 3.06 27.76
N VAL A 895 2.22 2.19 27.14
CA VAL A 895 1.97 0.81 27.54
C VAL A 895 3.04 -0.19 27.09
N LYS A 896 4.15 0.24 26.45
CA LYS A 896 5.20 -0.69 25.99
C LYS A 896 6.05 -1.22 27.16
N PRO A 897 6.57 -2.46 27.09
CA PRO A 897 7.48 -3.00 28.10
C PRO A 897 8.76 -2.17 28.25
N LYS A 898 9.18 -1.89 29.49
CA LYS A 898 10.40 -1.12 29.81
C LYS A 898 11.31 -1.89 30.77
N ARG A 899 12.62 -1.60 30.75
CA ARG A 899 13.57 -2.11 31.75
C ARG A 899 13.17 -1.60 33.14
N LEU A 900 12.98 -2.52 34.08
CA LEU A 900 12.62 -2.22 35.47
C LEU A 900 13.79 -1.50 36.18
N SER A 901 13.65 -0.20 36.47
CA SER A 901 14.57 0.54 37.34
C SER A 901 13.83 1.04 38.58
N GLY A 902 13.72 0.20 39.60
CA GLY A 902 13.07 0.54 40.88
C GLY A 902 11.55 0.65 40.83
N LYS A 903 10.89 0.55 42.01
CA LYS A 903 9.43 0.63 42.17
C LYS A 903 8.90 2.01 41.73
N GLN A 904 8.56 2.16 40.46
CA GLN A 904 7.61 3.16 40.01
C GLN A 904 6.37 2.41 39.54
N GLY A 905 5.32 2.44 40.36
CA GLY A 905 3.98 2.06 39.90
C GLY A 905 3.53 2.95 38.74
N PRO A 906 2.45 2.56 38.03
CA PRO A 906 1.98 3.26 36.83
C PRO A 906 1.77 4.74 37.15
N LYS A 907 2.59 5.59 36.54
CA LYS A 907 2.41 7.04 36.55
C LYS A 907 1.75 7.40 35.23
N LEU A 908 0.62 8.12 35.28
CA LEU A 908 0.06 8.87 34.17
C LEU A 908 1.17 9.74 33.56
N ARG A 909 1.84 9.22 32.52
CA ARG A 909 2.84 9.97 31.77
C ARG A 909 2.09 10.61 30.63
N ARG A 910 1.75 11.88 30.81
CA ARG A 910 1.24 12.75 29.74
C ARG A 910 2.34 12.88 28.67
N LEU A 911 2.32 12.01 27.67
CA LEU A 911 3.26 12.09 26.57
C LEU A 911 2.81 13.21 25.63
N PRO A 912 3.70 14.13 25.22
CA PRO A 912 3.35 15.24 24.35
C PRO A 912 2.94 14.78 22.93
N ASP A 913 3.38 13.59 22.52
CA ASP A 913 3.18 13.06 21.17
C ASP A 913 1.98 12.10 21.05
N VAL A 914 1.22 11.89 22.13
CA VAL A 914 0.03 11.03 22.12
C VAL A 914 -1.23 11.86 22.15
N LEU A 915 -2.21 11.48 21.32
CA LEU A 915 -3.53 12.10 21.25
C LEU A 915 -4.18 12.05 22.63
N ARG A 916 -4.44 13.23 23.20
CA ARG A 916 -5.00 13.35 24.54
C ARG A 916 -6.50 13.04 24.54
N CYS A 917 -6.95 12.36 25.58
CA CYS A 917 -8.37 12.31 25.92
C CYS A 917 -8.85 13.74 26.31
N SER A 918 -10.09 14.10 25.96
CA SER A 918 -10.73 15.36 26.35
C SER A 918 -11.24 15.33 27.80
N SER A 919 -11.28 14.15 28.44
CA SER A 919 -11.70 13.96 29.83
C SER A 919 -10.59 14.27 30.85
N ASP A 920 -10.98 14.92 31.96
CA ASP A 920 -10.10 15.28 33.09
C ASP A 920 -9.92 14.16 34.13
N GLY A 921 -10.57 13.01 33.94
CA GLY A 921 -10.45 11.82 34.78
C GLY A 921 -11.39 11.77 36.00
N HIS A 922 -12.35 12.69 36.13
CA HIS A 922 -13.31 12.73 37.25
C HIS A 922 -14.66 12.04 36.98
N LEU A 923 -14.70 11.08 36.06
CA LEU A 923 -15.95 10.55 35.51
C LEU A 923 -16.45 9.27 36.21
N PRO A 924 -17.77 9.03 36.18
CA PRO A 924 -18.39 7.90 36.85
C PRO A 924 -17.91 6.54 36.30
N VAL A 925 -17.66 5.60 37.20
CA VAL A 925 -17.53 4.18 36.89
C VAL A 925 -18.95 3.62 36.73
N THR A 926 -19.17 2.76 35.73
CA THR A 926 -20.44 2.06 35.53
C THR A 926 -20.89 1.41 36.84
N GLN A 927 -22.13 1.67 37.27
CA GLN A 927 -22.69 1.06 38.46
C GLN A 927 -23.04 -0.39 38.16
N ASP A 928 -22.41 -1.29 38.90
CA ASP A 928 -22.63 -2.74 38.77
C ASP A 928 -24.06 -3.10 39.26
N PRO A 929 -24.91 -3.70 38.43
CA PRO A 929 -26.23 -4.20 38.83
C PRO A 929 -26.18 -5.26 39.94
N SER A 930 -25.05 -5.97 40.08
CA SER A 930 -24.81 -6.94 41.15
C SER A 930 -24.20 -6.32 42.41
N GLY A 931 -23.85 -5.02 42.35
CA GLY A 931 -23.33 -4.22 43.45
C GLY A 931 -24.41 -3.74 44.41
N THR A 932 -25.26 -4.63 44.92
CA THR A 932 -25.80 -4.38 46.26
C THR A 932 -24.60 -4.29 47.20
N LYS A 933 -24.43 -3.12 47.85
CA LYS A 933 -23.59 -3.01 49.05
C LYS A 933 -23.99 -4.14 50.00
N ALA A 934 -23.18 -5.20 50.08
CA ALA A 934 -23.18 -6.03 51.27
C ALA A 934 -22.69 -5.13 52.43
N PRO A 935 -23.39 -5.11 53.58
CA PRO A 935 -23.14 -4.17 54.67
C PRO A 935 -21.73 -4.21 55.25
#